data_AF-A0A2D6E3K0-F1
#
_entry.id   AF-A0A2D6E3K0-F1
#
_cell.length_a   1.000
_cell.length_b   1.000
_cell.length_c   1.000
_cell.angle_alpha   90.00
_cell.angle_beta   90.00
_cell.angle_gamma   90.00
#
_symmetry.space_group_name_H-M   'P 1'
#
loop_
_entity.id
_entity.type
_entity.pdbx_description
1 polymer ?
#
loop_
_entity_poly.entity_id
_entity_poly.type
_entity_poly.pdbx_seq_one_letter_code
_entity_poly.pdbx_strand_id
1 'polypeptide(L)'
;MVDMQIKIKKRNGRLVDFEVDKINASAQRACKGIEEVSASEIVLDAQLQLYDKIPTYEIDKALILSARENIEKEPNYSYAAARLLLNSLYKEVFKEGVDSDVFKLQYRKSFIQNTKKLVKEGRLDNRLLDFDLELLSESIKICRDKSFKYLGIQILHDRYFIRQDDKIMEAPQSFWMRVAMGLAINEKDKDKKAIEFYNLISQFLYTPSTPTMFNSGTTHSQLSSCYLNTFDDSIDGIFDGAWQEARKSKYAGGLGLDVTPFRSTGSYIAGTNGISSGLVPWLKIYNDILVAVNQGGKRPGAGCSYLEPWHLDFEDFLNLRRNTGDDRLRCHDMNTASWIPDEFMRRVQNEQDWYFFDPRDADLHDCFGKEFDERYNNLINLAENGHIDNWRKTSAKELWKKMLKVLFETSHPWNTFKDPCNMRYTNQHEGVVHSSNLCTEITLHTKASKYKNGEKTEIGETAVCNLGSVNLLNHLKESQKSIDYNKLKSTIKTAVRMLDNVVDLNFYPTKEAENSNLRNRPIGLGMMGLHDILHKLNINIDSDEAISFNDSLFELYSQQAILASSTLAEERGHYKTYEGSLWSEGMFPIDSYNSLMSYRGKKSKAKESLDWKEVRGHVKEHGMRNSNVMAIAPTATIGYINGIEQSIEPNFSVLFVYENKSGNFYITNEHFIKDMKEEGLWNTELSSLIKSVDGDLSLLNGDIPKWIKEKYKTAFDRDMFKLISSNAVRQKWIDQSVSFNLYNKGTSMKYLNDIYMSCWELGLKTTYYLRNRAASKIEKSSAEEGKEEQEPSACSIEAMANGESCESCQ
;
A
#
# COMPACT_ATOMS: atom_id res chain seq x y z
N MET A 1 11.72 -41.91 -34.33
CA MET A 1 10.71 -40.84 -34.17
C MET A 1 10.50 -40.24 -35.55
N VAL A 2 9.24 -40.14 -35.99
CA VAL A 2 8.89 -39.62 -37.31
C VAL A 2 9.40 -38.19 -37.42
N ASP A 3 10.14 -37.92 -38.50
CA ASP A 3 10.74 -36.66 -38.88
C ASP A 3 9.63 -35.65 -39.23
N MET A 4 8.94 -35.12 -38.22
CA MET A 4 7.97 -34.05 -38.42
C MET A 4 8.75 -32.79 -38.76
N GLN A 5 8.82 -32.44 -40.05
CA GLN A 5 9.22 -31.11 -40.51
C GLN A 5 8.18 -30.08 -40.03
N ILE A 6 8.28 -29.70 -38.76
CA ILE A 6 7.46 -28.66 -38.14
C ILE A 6 7.75 -27.35 -38.87
N LYS A 7 6.71 -26.70 -39.38
CA LYS A 7 6.81 -25.32 -39.88
C LYS A 7 6.40 -24.35 -38.79
N ILE A 8 7.05 -23.18 -38.72
CA ILE A 8 6.70 -22.11 -37.78
C ILE A 8 6.12 -20.91 -38.53
N LYS A 9 5.10 -20.29 -37.96
CA LYS A 9 4.46 -19.09 -38.52
C LYS A 9 5.08 -17.83 -37.89
N LYS A 10 5.83 -17.06 -38.68
CA LYS A 10 6.40 -15.77 -38.25
C LYS A 10 5.28 -14.74 -37.99
N ARG A 11 5.60 -13.68 -37.24
CA ARG A 11 4.67 -12.56 -36.96
C ARG A 11 4.11 -11.88 -38.23
N ASN A 12 4.83 -11.95 -39.35
CA ASN A 12 4.38 -11.46 -40.65
C ASN A 12 3.54 -12.47 -41.46
N GLY A 13 3.20 -13.63 -40.88
CA GLY A 13 2.42 -14.70 -41.50
C GLY A 13 3.22 -15.70 -42.34
N ARG A 14 4.52 -15.47 -42.59
CA ARG A 14 5.36 -16.38 -43.37
C ARG A 14 5.63 -17.68 -42.62
N LEU A 15 5.48 -18.81 -43.31
CA LEU A 15 5.94 -20.11 -42.83
C LEU A 15 7.43 -20.27 -43.13
N VAL A 16 8.20 -20.68 -42.12
CA VAL A 16 9.60 -21.09 -42.27
C VAL A 16 9.80 -22.41 -41.55
N ASP A 17 10.89 -23.11 -41.87
CA ASP A 17 11.20 -24.37 -41.22
C ASP A 17 11.61 -24.14 -39.76
N PHE A 18 11.27 -25.09 -38.89
CA PHE A 18 11.67 -25.07 -37.49
C PHE A 18 13.19 -25.25 -37.37
N GLU A 19 13.85 -24.30 -36.71
CA GLU A 19 15.29 -24.34 -36.43
C GLU A 19 15.49 -24.34 -34.92
N VAL A 20 15.82 -25.50 -34.35
CA VAL A 20 16.03 -25.67 -32.90
C VAL A 20 17.14 -24.78 -32.37
N ASP A 21 18.18 -24.53 -33.17
CA ASP A 21 19.34 -23.70 -32.79
C ASP A 21 18.95 -22.26 -32.46
N LYS A 22 17.91 -21.72 -33.10
CA LYS A 22 17.40 -20.36 -32.80
C LYS A 22 16.74 -20.30 -31.43
N ILE A 23 16.05 -21.36 -31.03
CA ILE A 23 15.40 -21.48 -29.72
C ILE A 23 16.47 -21.66 -28.64
N ASN A 24 17.42 -22.56 -28.87
CA ASN A 24 18.59 -22.77 -28.01
C ASN A 24 19.36 -21.46 -27.78
N ALA A 25 19.65 -20.71 -28.84
CA ALA A 25 20.34 -19.43 -28.73
C ALA A 25 19.54 -18.40 -27.91
N SER A 26 18.20 -18.39 -28.04
CA SER A 26 17.34 -17.51 -27.24
C SER A 26 17.40 -17.86 -25.75
N ALA A 27 17.26 -19.14 -25.39
CA ALA A 27 17.35 -19.61 -24.02
C ALA A 27 18.75 -19.37 -23.42
N GLN A 28 19.82 -19.66 -24.18
CA GLN A 28 21.20 -19.39 -23.75
C GLN A 28 21.45 -17.90 -23.47
N ARG A 29 20.93 -17.00 -24.31
CA ARG A 29 21.02 -15.55 -24.08
C ARG A 29 20.27 -15.13 -22.82
N ALA A 30 19.10 -15.72 -22.55
CA ALA A 30 18.35 -15.45 -21.33
C ALA A 30 19.12 -15.90 -20.08
N CYS A 31 19.69 -17.10 -20.10
CA CYS A 31 20.46 -17.68 -18.98
C CYS A 31 21.86 -17.06 -18.78
N LYS A 32 22.39 -16.31 -19.75
CA LYS A 32 23.77 -15.79 -19.71
C LYS A 32 24.08 -14.99 -18.43
N GLY A 33 25.06 -15.45 -17.66
CA GLY A 33 25.50 -14.79 -16.43
C GLY A 33 24.49 -14.86 -15.28
N ILE A 34 23.62 -15.86 -15.31
CA ILE A 34 22.77 -16.25 -14.18
C ILE A 34 23.30 -17.61 -13.70
N GLU A 35 23.48 -17.75 -12.39
CA GLU A 35 23.99 -18.98 -11.78
C GLU A 35 22.86 -20.02 -11.66
N GLU A 36 23.22 -21.30 -11.74
CA GLU A 36 22.34 -22.44 -11.45
C GLU A 36 21.09 -22.55 -12.34
N VAL A 37 21.11 -21.96 -13.55
CA VAL A 37 20.04 -22.09 -14.55
C VAL A 37 20.51 -22.85 -15.79
N SER A 38 19.63 -23.67 -16.36
CA SER A 38 19.90 -24.49 -17.55
C SER A 38 19.05 -24.06 -18.73
N ALA A 39 19.69 -23.55 -19.78
CA ALA A 39 19.01 -23.25 -21.04
C ALA A 39 18.44 -24.52 -21.69
N SER A 40 19.11 -25.67 -21.52
CA SER A 40 18.67 -26.95 -22.09
C SER A 40 17.38 -27.46 -21.43
N GLU A 41 17.24 -27.30 -20.11
CA GLU A 41 15.98 -27.64 -19.40
C GLU A 41 14.82 -26.81 -19.93
N ILE A 42 15.02 -25.48 -20.07
CA ILE A 42 13.99 -24.58 -20.61
C ILE A 42 13.54 -25.03 -22.01
N VAL A 43 14.49 -25.40 -22.86
CA VAL A 43 14.16 -25.80 -24.23
C VAL A 43 13.47 -27.17 -24.28
N LEU A 44 13.93 -28.14 -23.48
CA LEU A 44 13.36 -29.49 -23.46
C LEU A 44 11.89 -29.46 -23.03
N ASP A 45 11.58 -28.73 -21.96
CA ASP A 45 10.21 -28.59 -21.46
C ASP A 45 9.33 -27.83 -22.46
N ALA A 46 9.86 -26.75 -23.08
CA ALA A 46 9.13 -25.99 -24.09
C ALA A 46 8.87 -26.79 -25.37
N GLN A 47 9.76 -27.72 -25.75
CA GLN A 47 9.59 -28.56 -26.94
C GLN A 47 8.34 -29.44 -26.87
N LEU A 48 7.93 -29.86 -25.67
CA LEU A 48 6.72 -30.66 -25.44
C LEU A 48 5.44 -29.91 -25.85
N GLN A 49 5.50 -28.58 -25.96
CA GLN A 49 4.37 -27.71 -26.30
C GLN A 49 4.34 -27.31 -27.79
N LEU A 50 5.32 -27.75 -28.60
CA LEU A 50 5.43 -27.36 -30.00
C LEU A 50 4.53 -28.22 -30.91
N TYR A 51 3.89 -27.57 -31.88
CA TYR A 51 3.03 -28.22 -32.88
C TYR A 51 3.23 -27.63 -34.28
N ASP A 52 2.79 -28.32 -35.34
CA ASP A 52 2.96 -27.82 -36.71
C ASP A 52 2.23 -26.49 -36.94
N LYS A 53 2.89 -25.56 -37.63
CA LYS A 53 2.44 -24.18 -37.90
C LYS A 53 2.28 -23.32 -36.64
N ILE A 54 2.91 -23.70 -35.53
CA ILE A 54 2.92 -22.90 -34.30
C ILE A 54 3.42 -21.46 -34.60
N PRO A 55 2.70 -20.43 -34.12
CA PRO A 55 3.15 -19.05 -34.25
C PRO A 55 4.38 -18.75 -33.40
N THR A 56 5.29 -17.89 -33.89
CA THR A 56 6.51 -17.53 -33.13
C THR A 56 6.23 -16.91 -31.75
N TYR A 57 5.09 -16.24 -31.56
CA TYR A 57 4.74 -15.68 -30.25
C TYR A 57 4.35 -16.77 -29.24
N GLU A 58 3.85 -17.91 -29.70
CA GLU A 58 3.55 -19.07 -28.84
C GLU A 58 4.81 -19.82 -28.46
N ILE A 59 5.81 -19.87 -29.36
CA ILE A 59 7.15 -20.38 -29.02
C ILE A 59 7.80 -19.50 -27.92
N ASP A 60 7.75 -18.17 -28.08
CA ASP A 60 8.23 -17.24 -27.06
C ASP A 60 7.49 -17.49 -25.71
N LYS A 61 6.17 -17.72 -25.75
CA LYS A 61 5.35 -18.03 -24.56
C LYS A 61 5.72 -19.38 -23.92
N ALA A 62 5.94 -20.43 -24.70
CA ALA A 62 6.32 -21.75 -24.19
C ALA A 62 7.66 -21.70 -23.43
N LEU A 63 8.65 -20.97 -23.96
CA LEU A 63 9.92 -20.74 -23.27
C LEU A 63 9.75 -19.99 -21.95
N ILE A 64 8.89 -18.96 -21.94
CA ILE A 64 8.61 -18.16 -20.73
C ILE A 64 7.94 -19.04 -19.66
N LEU A 65 6.94 -19.84 -20.04
CA LEU A 65 6.23 -20.74 -19.12
C LEU A 65 7.16 -21.82 -18.56
N SER A 66 7.98 -22.45 -19.41
CA SER A 66 8.97 -23.43 -18.95
C SER A 66 9.99 -22.82 -17.99
N ALA A 67 10.52 -21.62 -18.27
CA ALA A 67 11.42 -20.94 -17.34
C ALA A 67 10.71 -20.57 -16.02
N ARG A 68 9.43 -20.16 -16.09
CA ARG A 68 8.61 -19.83 -14.92
C ARG A 68 8.38 -21.03 -14.01
N GLU A 69 8.08 -22.19 -14.58
CA GLU A 69 7.84 -23.43 -13.82
C GLU A 69 9.07 -23.83 -13.00
N ASN A 70 10.28 -23.57 -13.50
CA ASN A 70 11.51 -23.88 -12.78
C ASN A 70 11.88 -22.89 -11.65
N ILE A 71 11.12 -21.79 -11.47
CA ILE A 71 11.35 -20.82 -10.37
C ILE A 71 11.18 -21.46 -8.98
N GLU A 72 10.25 -22.43 -8.85
CA GLU A 72 10.02 -23.10 -7.56
C GLU A 72 11.20 -23.99 -7.13
N LYS A 73 11.99 -24.47 -8.10
CA LYS A 73 13.19 -25.27 -7.87
C LYS A 73 14.40 -24.37 -7.64
N GLU A 74 14.53 -23.36 -8.50
CA GLU A 74 15.64 -22.43 -8.49
C GLU A 74 15.16 -20.99 -8.78
N PRO A 75 15.16 -20.09 -7.77
CA PRO A 75 14.67 -18.71 -7.91
C PRO A 75 15.35 -17.91 -9.02
N ASN A 76 16.61 -18.22 -9.35
CA ASN A 76 17.35 -17.55 -10.41
C ASN A 76 16.70 -17.70 -11.80
N TYR A 77 15.87 -18.73 -12.03
CA TYR A 77 15.05 -18.82 -13.24
C TYR A 77 14.11 -17.62 -13.42
N SER A 78 13.78 -16.89 -12.35
CA SER A 78 12.98 -15.66 -12.42
C SER A 78 13.62 -14.59 -13.30
N TYR A 79 14.96 -14.48 -13.30
CA TYR A 79 15.68 -13.58 -14.20
C TYR A 79 15.72 -14.10 -15.64
N ALA A 80 15.82 -15.41 -15.84
CA ALA A 80 15.78 -16.02 -17.17
C ALA A 80 14.40 -15.83 -17.82
N ALA A 81 13.32 -16.13 -17.08
CA ALA A 81 11.94 -15.91 -17.49
C ALA A 81 11.67 -14.42 -17.78
N ALA A 82 12.16 -13.50 -16.93
CA ALA A 82 12.07 -12.06 -17.20
C ALA A 82 12.75 -11.66 -18.51
N ARG A 83 13.96 -12.17 -18.79
CA ARG A 83 14.71 -11.86 -20.02
C ARG A 83 14.03 -12.40 -21.28
N LEU A 84 13.40 -13.57 -21.19
CA LEU A 84 12.58 -14.13 -22.28
C LEU A 84 11.35 -13.26 -22.55
N LEU A 85 10.64 -12.84 -21.50
CA LEU A 85 9.50 -11.93 -21.61
C LEU A 85 9.91 -10.57 -22.19
N LEU A 86 11.01 -9.99 -21.73
CA LEU A 86 11.57 -8.75 -22.26
C LEU A 86 11.87 -8.86 -23.75
N ASN A 87 12.46 -9.97 -24.20
CA ASN A 87 12.71 -10.17 -25.63
C ASN A 87 11.43 -10.24 -26.46
N SER A 88 10.37 -10.87 -25.92
CA SER A 88 9.04 -10.86 -26.57
C SER A 88 8.46 -9.44 -26.66
N LEU A 89 8.58 -8.67 -25.58
CA LEU A 89 8.15 -7.28 -25.47
C LEU A 89 8.88 -6.39 -26.48
N TYR A 90 10.20 -6.51 -26.61
CA TYR A 90 10.99 -5.73 -27.58
C TYR A 90 10.53 -5.96 -29.02
N LYS A 91 10.29 -7.23 -29.39
CA LYS A 91 9.74 -7.60 -30.69
C LYS A 91 8.32 -7.06 -30.91
N GLU A 92 7.54 -6.83 -29.85
CA GLU A 92 6.22 -6.21 -29.93
C GLU A 92 6.32 -4.70 -30.13
N VAL A 93 7.10 -4.01 -29.29
CA VAL A 93 7.19 -2.54 -29.25
C VAL A 93 7.92 -1.98 -30.47
N PHE A 94 9.04 -2.58 -30.86
CA PHE A 94 9.92 -2.04 -31.92
C PHE A 94 10.46 -3.08 -32.90
N LYS A 95 9.87 -4.29 -32.93
CA LYS A 95 10.09 -5.33 -33.95
C LYS A 95 11.50 -5.94 -34.02
N GLU A 96 12.38 -5.60 -33.08
CA GLU A 96 13.73 -6.17 -32.99
C GLU A 96 13.92 -6.98 -31.70
N GLY A 97 14.75 -8.02 -31.78
CA GLY A 97 15.21 -8.80 -30.64
C GLY A 97 16.55 -8.30 -30.08
N VAL A 98 16.91 -8.75 -28.88
CA VAL A 98 18.16 -8.40 -28.19
C VAL A 98 19.43 -8.76 -28.99
N ASP A 99 19.32 -9.69 -29.93
CA ASP A 99 20.40 -10.17 -30.79
C ASP A 99 20.66 -9.33 -32.04
N SER A 100 19.85 -8.30 -32.27
CA SER A 100 20.00 -7.39 -33.40
C SER A 100 21.09 -6.33 -33.13
N ASP A 101 21.99 -6.10 -34.09
CA ASP A 101 23.03 -5.06 -33.99
C ASP A 101 22.44 -3.65 -33.85
N VAL A 102 21.22 -3.45 -34.36
CA VAL A 102 20.48 -2.18 -34.27
C VAL A 102 19.60 -2.09 -33.03
N PHE A 103 19.62 -3.07 -32.12
CA PHE A 103 18.72 -3.14 -30.96
C PHE A 103 18.71 -1.85 -30.12
N LYS A 104 19.89 -1.35 -29.74
CA LYS A 104 20.01 -0.13 -28.92
C LYS A 104 19.48 1.10 -29.66
N LEU A 105 19.76 1.20 -30.96
CA LEU A 105 19.29 2.28 -31.82
C LEU A 105 17.76 2.24 -31.94
N GLN A 106 17.17 1.07 -32.16
CA GLN A 106 15.73 0.90 -32.28
C GLN A 106 15.00 1.15 -30.96
N TYR A 107 15.57 0.75 -29.83
CA TYR A 107 15.02 1.07 -28.51
C TYR A 107 14.86 2.59 -28.34
N ARG A 108 15.94 3.36 -28.57
CA ARG A 108 15.93 4.82 -28.45
C ARG A 108 15.02 5.49 -29.44
N LYS A 109 15.07 5.06 -30.70
CA LYS A 109 14.19 5.54 -31.77
C LYS A 109 12.72 5.28 -31.42
N SER A 110 12.41 4.10 -30.88
CA SER A 110 11.05 3.73 -30.47
C SER A 110 10.53 4.63 -29.36
N PHE A 111 11.36 4.99 -28.39
CA PHE A 111 10.99 5.94 -27.34
C PHE A 111 10.57 7.29 -27.95
N ILE A 112 11.40 7.90 -28.80
CA ILE A 112 11.10 9.20 -29.42
C ILE A 112 9.84 9.11 -30.29
N GLN A 113 9.74 8.08 -31.14
CA GLN A 113 8.63 7.91 -32.07
C GLN A 113 7.32 7.61 -31.35
N ASN A 114 7.33 6.73 -30.35
CA ASN A 114 6.14 6.35 -29.61
C ASN A 114 5.67 7.50 -28.71
N THR A 115 6.58 8.27 -28.08
CA THR A 115 6.20 9.49 -27.35
C THR A 115 5.49 10.48 -28.28
N LYS A 116 6.09 10.82 -29.44
CA LYS A 116 5.46 11.71 -30.44
C LYS A 116 4.11 11.19 -30.93
N LYS A 117 4.00 9.88 -31.16
CA LYS A 117 2.74 9.25 -31.58
C LYS A 117 1.68 9.32 -30.49
N LEU A 118 2.00 8.92 -29.27
CA LEU A 118 1.06 8.90 -28.14
C LEU A 118 0.59 10.31 -27.75
N VAL A 119 1.44 11.33 -27.91
CA VAL A 119 1.04 12.73 -27.76
C VAL A 119 0.03 13.12 -28.85
N LYS A 120 0.33 12.83 -30.13
CA LYS A 120 -0.59 13.12 -31.25
C LYS A 120 -1.96 12.46 -31.07
N GLU A 121 -1.99 11.28 -30.47
CA GLU A 121 -3.19 10.47 -30.21
C GLU A 121 -3.90 10.84 -28.89
N GLY A 122 -3.45 11.89 -28.19
CA GLY A 122 -4.06 12.38 -26.96
C GLY A 122 -3.96 11.41 -25.78
N ARG A 123 -2.95 10.53 -25.78
CA ARG A 123 -2.65 9.61 -24.66
C ARG A 123 -1.63 10.22 -23.69
N LEU A 124 -0.68 10.98 -24.22
CA LEU A 124 0.34 11.70 -23.46
C LEU A 124 0.10 13.21 -23.51
N ASP A 125 0.60 13.92 -22.49
CA ASP A 125 0.55 15.38 -22.42
C ASP A 125 1.44 16.00 -23.50
N ASN A 126 0.93 17.00 -24.22
CA ASN A 126 1.66 17.72 -25.27
C ASN A 126 2.97 18.34 -24.76
N ARG A 127 3.01 18.77 -23.49
CA ARG A 127 4.20 19.36 -22.86
C ARG A 127 5.38 18.39 -22.74
N LEU A 128 5.17 17.07 -22.93
CA LEU A 128 6.28 16.12 -23.02
C LEU A 128 7.14 16.32 -24.28
N LEU A 129 6.63 17.02 -25.30
CA LEU A 129 7.41 17.38 -26.50
C LEU A 129 8.31 18.61 -26.29
N ASP A 130 8.18 19.30 -25.15
CA ASP A 130 9.04 20.43 -24.78
C ASP A 130 10.43 19.96 -24.28
N PHE A 131 10.57 18.66 -23.99
CA PHE A 131 11.84 18.04 -23.60
C PHE A 131 12.71 17.75 -24.82
N ASP A 132 14.04 17.72 -24.60
CA ASP A 132 14.99 17.20 -25.59
C ASP A 132 14.93 15.66 -25.60
N LEU A 133 14.02 15.11 -26.41
CA LEU A 133 13.79 13.67 -26.49
C LEU A 133 15.03 12.91 -27.00
N GLU A 134 15.85 13.55 -27.83
CA GLU A 134 17.11 12.99 -28.31
C GLU A 134 18.10 12.82 -27.15
N LEU A 135 18.33 13.87 -26.35
CA LEU A 135 19.15 13.82 -25.13
C LEU A 135 18.64 12.78 -24.14
N LEU A 136 17.33 12.80 -23.86
CA LEU A 136 16.72 11.84 -22.93
C LEU A 136 16.87 10.40 -23.42
N SER A 137 16.72 10.15 -24.72
CA SER A 137 16.92 8.81 -25.29
C SER A 137 18.35 8.29 -25.12
N GLU A 138 19.35 9.18 -25.18
CA GLU A 138 20.75 8.81 -24.95
C GLU A 138 21.06 8.55 -23.47
N SER A 139 20.33 9.21 -22.56
CA SER A 139 20.47 9.01 -21.12
C SER A 139 19.94 7.65 -20.63
N ILE A 140 19.02 7.04 -21.38
CA ILE A 140 18.42 5.74 -21.05
C ILE A 140 19.49 4.64 -20.93
N LYS A 141 19.47 3.93 -19.78
CA LYS A 141 20.33 2.78 -19.48
C LYS A 141 19.59 1.47 -19.73
N ILE A 142 19.55 1.05 -20.99
CA ILE A 142 18.87 -0.18 -21.45
C ILE A 142 19.29 -1.43 -20.65
N CYS A 143 20.53 -1.49 -20.17
CA CYS A 143 21.01 -2.61 -19.36
C CYS A 143 20.22 -2.83 -18.06
N ARG A 144 19.53 -1.80 -17.53
CA ARG A 144 18.71 -1.89 -16.33
C ARG A 144 17.44 -2.73 -16.52
N ASP A 145 17.03 -3.04 -17.75
CA ASP A 145 15.94 -3.99 -17.99
C ASP A 145 16.27 -5.38 -17.41
N LYS A 146 17.55 -5.74 -17.34
CA LYS A 146 17.99 -7.02 -16.76
C LYS A 146 17.87 -7.10 -15.23
N SER A 147 17.54 -6.00 -14.57
CA SER A 147 17.34 -5.95 -13.11
C SER A 147 15.97 -6.50 -12.68
N PHE A 148 15.02 -6.67 -13.61
CA PHE A 148 13.70 -7.19 -13.28
C PHE A 148 13.71 -8.70 -13.03
N LYS A 149 12.96 -9.10 -11.98
CA LYS A 149 12.44 -10.45 -11.79
C LYS A 149 11.17 -10.65 -12.62
N TYR A 150 10.80 -11.90 -12.92
CA TYR A 150 9.69 -12.22 -13.82
C TYR A 150 8.37 -11.58 -13.38
N LEU A 151 7.98 -11.74 -12.11
CA LEU A 151 6.75 -11.16 -11.59
C LEU A 151 6.69 -9.64 -11.76
N GLY A 152 7.82 -8.95 -11.51
CA GLY A 152 7.87 -7.49 -11.60
C GLY A 152 7.65 -6.99 -13.03
N ILE A 153 8.32 -7.58 -14.02
CA ILE A 153 8.12 -7.21 -15.43
C ILE A 153 6.74 -7.66 -15.94
N GLN A 154 6.23 -8.81 -15.48
CA GLN A 154 4.89 -9.28 -15.82
C GLN A 154 3.82 -8.30 -15.35
N ILE A 155 3.93 -7.78 -14.12
CA ILE A 155 3.02 -6.76 -13.59
C ILE A 155 3.05 -5.49 -14.45
N LEU A 156 4.23 -5.02 -14.85
CA LEU A 156 4.37 -3.84 -15.70
C LEU A 156 3.75 -4.07 -17.08
N HIS A 157 3.99 -5.23 -17.68
CA HIS A 157 3.44 -5.65 -18.97
C HIS A 157 1.90 -5.70 -18.95
N ASP A 158 1.33 -6.31 -17.92
CA ASP A 158 -0.11 -6.57 -17.86
C ASP A 158 -0.90 -5.29 -17.59
N ARG A 159 -0.32 -4.34 -16.86
CA ARG A 159 -1.05 -3.18 -16.35
C ARG A 159 -0.47 -1.83 -16.75
N TYR A 160 0.83 -1.61 -16.58
CA TYR A 160 1.42 -0.26 -16.51
C TYR A 160 1.86 0.32 -17.86
N PHE A 161 2.30 -0.51 -18.80
CA PHE A 161 2.72 0.00 -20.10
C PHE A 161 1.55 0.53 -20.91
N ILE A 162 1.72 1.71 -21.52
CA ILE A 162 0.69 2.31 -22.36
C ILE A 162 0.43 1.43 -23.57
N ARG A 163 -0.86 1.20 -23.85
CA ARG A 163 -1.34 0.44 -25.00
C ARG A 163 -2.06 1.33 -26.00
N GLN A 164 -1.89 1.03 -27.28
CA GLN A 164 -2.68 1.59 -28.38
C GLN A 164 -3.13 0.47 -29.31
N ASP A 165 -4.45 0.37 -29.53
CA ASP A 165 -5.08 -0.73 -30.29
C ASP A 165 -4.59 -2.10 -29.80
N ASP A 166 -4.64 -2.28 -28.47
CA ASP A 166 -4.15 -3.43 -27.68
C ASP A 166 -2.64 -3.73 -27.75
N LYS A 167 -1.86 -2.99 -28.53
CA LYS A 167 -0.40 -3.15 -28.63
C LYS A 167 0.34 -2.33 -27.60
N ILE A 168 1.36 -2.92 -26.99
CA ILE A 168 2.22 -2.21 -26.04
C ILE A 168 3.12 -1.22 -26.80
N MET A 169 3.16 0.02 -26.31
CA MET A 169 3.92 1.12 -26.91
C MET A 169 5.19 1.47 -26.15
N GLU A 170 5.46 0.82 -25.01
CA GLU A 170 6.57 1.14 -24.12
C GLU A 170 7.44 -0.07 -23.80
N ALA A 171 8.75 0.14 -23.87
CA ALA A 171 9.72 -0.73 -23.21
C ALA A 171 9.97 -0.23 -21.76
N PRO A 172 10.54 -1.04 -20.84
CA PRO A 172 10.55 -0.69 -19.43
C PRO A 172 11.34 0.58 -19.09
N GLN A 173 12.48 0.84 -19.75
CA GLN A 173 13.20 2.10 -19.54
C GLN A 173 12.49 3.31 -20.16
N SER A 174 11.76 3.12 -21.27
CA SER A 174 10.92 4.16 -21.86
C SER A 174 9.78 4.54 -20.90
N PHE A 175 9.18 3.54 -20.26
CA PHE A 175 8.18 3.71 -19.19
C PHE A 175 8.76 4.52 -18.01
N TRP A 176 9.93 4.15 -17.50
CA TRP A 176 10.57 4.92 -16.42
C TRP A 176 10.91 6.35 -16.85
N MET A 177 11.39 6.54 -18.08
CA MET A 177 11.67 7.89 -18.59
C MET A 177 10.39 8.71 -18.72
N ARG A 178 9.28 8.14 -19.20
CA ARG A 178 7.98 8.84 -19.23
C ARG A 178 7.56 9.29 -17.84
N VAL A 179 7.64 8.40 -16.84
CA VAL A 179 7.26 8.73 -15.46
C VAL A 179 8.13 9.87 -14.93
N ALA A 180 9.43 9.84 -15.20
CA ALA A 180 10.37 10.89 -14.80
C ALA A 180 10.12 12.23 -15.51
N MET A 181 9.87 12.22 -16.82
CA MET A 181 9.51 13.42 -17.60
C MET A 181 8.22 14.04 -17.09
N GLY A 182 7.18 13.22 -16.87
CA GLY A 182 5.90 13.70 -16.36
C GLY A 182 6.06 14.41 -15.02
N LEU A 183 6.87 13.87 -14.11
CA LEU A 183 7.17 14.49 -12.80
C LEU A 183 8.09 15.71 -12.87
N ALA A 184 8.85 15.89 -13.95
CA ALA A 184 9.76 17.01 -14.16
C ALA A 184 9.17 18.13 -15.04
N ILE A 185 7.94 17.99 -15.53
CA ILE A 185 7.38 18.86 -16.58
C ILE A 185 7.22 20.32 -16.18
N ASN A 186 7.18 20.62 -14.88
CA ASN A 186 7.11 21.99 -14.33
C ASN A 186 8.45 22.43 -13.70
N GLU A 187 9.52 21.64 -13.80
CA GLU A 187 10.85 22.03 -13.32
C GLU A 187 11.47 23.12 -14.19
N LYS A 188 12.36 23.94 -13.61
CA LYS A 188 13.10 24.97 -14.36
C LYS A 188 14.04 24.35 -15.40
N ASP A 189 14.76 23.31 -15.01
CA ASP A 189 15.66 22.53 -15.88
C ASP A 189 15.07 21.11 -16.03
N LYS A 190 14.07 21.01 -16.91
CA LYS A 190 13.21 19.82 -17.05
C LYS A 190 14.02 18.59 -17.45
N ASP A 191 14.90 18.70 -18.44
CA ASP A 191 15.70 17.57 -18.94
C ASP A 191 16.64 17.03 -17.87
N LYS A 192 17.38 17.90 -17.17
CA LYS A 192 18.27 17.49 -16.08
C LYS A 192 17.49 16.80 -14.95
N LYS A 193 16.33 17.34 -14.58
CA LYS A 193 15.49 16.75 -13.52
C LYS A 193 14.85 15.44 -13.95
N ALA A 194 14.42 15.31 -15.19
CA ALA A 194 13.94 14.04 -15.74
C ALA A 194 15.05 12.97 -15.70
N ILE A 195 16.29 13.32 -16.05
CA ILE A 195 17.43 12.37 -15.97
C ILE A 195 17.73 11.98 -14.51
N GLU A 196 17.69 12.93 -13.58
CA GLU A 196 17.86 12.70 -12.14
C GLU A 196 16.78 11.72 -11.62
N PHE A 197 15.50 12.00 -11.89
CA PHE A 197 14.38 11.17 -11.48
C PHE A 197 14.41 9.78 -12.14
N TYR A 198 14.72 9.72 -13.44
CA TYR A 198 14.87 8.46 -14.18
C TYR A 198 15.95 7.58 -13.55
N ASN A 199 17.10 8.14 -13.19
CA ASN A 199 18.18 7.38 -12.56
C ASN A 199 17.76 6.81 -11.21
N LEU A 200 17.00 7.57 -10.41
CA LEU A 200 16.51 7.12 -9.13
C LEU A 200 15.56 5.91 -9.25
N ILE A 201 14.56 6.02 -10.13
CA ILE A 201 13.49 5.01 -10.24
C ILE A 201 13.90 3.78 -11.05
N SER A 202 14.68 3.95 -12.14
CA SER A 202 15.14 2.80 -12.93
C SER A 202 16.24 1.98 -12.26
N GLN A 203 16.89 2.53 -11.23
CA GLN A 203 17.79 1.78 -10.33
C GLN A 203 17.07 1.16 -9.13
N PHE A 204 15.74 1.28 -9.06
CA PHE A 204 14.95 0.79 -7.93
C PHE A 204 15.43 1.36 -6.59
N LEU A 205 15.88 2.63 -6.53
CA LEU A 205 16.24 3.27 -5.26
C LEU A 205 15.01 3.83 -4.56
N TYR A 206 14.07 4.32 -5.35
CA TYR A 206 12.76 4.79 -4.93
C TYR A 206 11.77 4.40 -6.01
N THR A 207 10.56 4.03 -5.61
CA THR A 207 9.48 3.75 -6.56
C THR A 207 8.28 4.64 -6.23
N PRO A 208 7.82 5.48 -7.17
CA PRO A 208 6.58 6.23 -7.02
C PRO A 208 5.40 5.30 -6.77
N SER A 209 4.34 5.81 -6.17
CA SER A 209 3.11 5.03 -6.00
C SER A 209 2.53 4.56 -7.34
N THR A 210 1.71 3.52 -7.25
CA THR A 210 0.98 2.96 -8.39
C THR A 210 0.25 4.00 -9.26
N PRO A 211 -0.59 4.91 -8.73
CA PRO A 211 -1.25 5.93 -9.55
C PRO A 211 -0.25 6.84 -10.27
N THR A 212 0.85 7.22 -9.63
CA THR A 212 1.90 8.05 -10.25
C THR A 212 2.55 7.31 -11.42
N MET A 213 2.87 6.03 -11.27
CA MET A 213 3.45 5.20 -12.34
C MET A 213 2.48 5.01 -13.53
N PHE A 214 1.20 4.81 -13.26
CA PHE A 214 0.18 4.70 -14.32
C PHE A 214 0.04 5.98 -15.12
N ASN A 215 -0.08 7.11 -14.43
CA ASN A 215 -0.65 8.31 -15.02
C ASN A 215 0.36 9.43 -15.27
N SER A 216 1.59 9.36 -14.76
CA SER A 216 2.61 10.39 -15.01
C SER A 216 2.93 10.53 -16.50
N GLY A 217 2.87 11.77 -16.99
CA GLY A 217 3.06 12.14 -18.39
C GLY A 217 1.83 11.89 -19.28
N THR A 218 0.75 11.32 -18.75
CA THR A 218 -0.51 11.13 -19.50
C THR A 218 -1.34 12.41 -19.50
N THR A 219 -2.27 12.53 -20.45
CA THR A 219 -3.15 13.70 -20.60
C THR A 219 -4.01 13.98 -19.36
N HIS A 220 -4.34 12.94 -18.59
CA HIS A 220 -5.06 13.06 -17.32
C HIS A 220 -4.22 12.44 -16.20
N SER A 221 -3.26 13.22 -15.71
CA SER A 221 -2.29 12.80 -14.69
C SER A 221 -2.92 12.71 -13.29
N GLN A 222 -3.75 11.70 -13.05
CA GLN A 222 -4.21 11.34 -11.69
C GLN A 222 -3.07 10.61 -10.96
N LEU A 223 -2.16 11.38 -10.36
CA LEU A 223 -0.95 10.88 -9.72
C LEU A 223 -1.19 10.37 -8.29
N SER A 224 -2.29 10.79 -7.67
CA SER A 224 -2.68 10.44 -6.31
C SER A 224 -4.06 9.78 -6.27
N SER A 225 -4.17 8.68 -5.52
CA SER A 225 -5.37 7.84 -5.51
C SER A 225 -5.75 7.38 -4.11
N CYS A 226 -5.51 8.21 -3.09
CA CYS A 226 -5.98 7.92 -1.75
C CYS A 226 -6.48 9.21 -1.10
N TYR A 227 -7.69 9.15 -0.54
CA TYR A 227 -8.47 10.30 -0.10
C TYR A 227 -9.10 10.06 1.26
N LEU A 228 -9.23 11.12 2.06
CA LEU A 228 -9.96 11.10 3.33
C LEU A 228 -11.04 12.18 3.28
N ASN A 229 -12.25 11.85 3.70
CA ASN A 229 -13.39 12.75 3.66
C ASN A 229 -14.17 12.73 4.96
N THR A 230 -14.74 13.87 5.31
CA THR A 230 -15.77 14.03 6.35
C THR A 230 -16.96 14.75 5.73
N PHE A 231 -18.15 14.58 6.31
CA PHE A 231 -19.41 14.96 5.71
C PHE A 231 -20.22 15.85 6.64
N ASP A 232 -21.02 16.74 6.06
CA ASP A 232 -22.03 17.49 6.79
C ASP A 232 -23.24 16.59 7.07
N ASP A 233 -23.79 16.64 8.28
CA ASP A 233 -24.95 15.84 8.72
C ASP A 233 -26.26 16.42 8.15
N SER A 234 -26.36 16.42 6.83
CA SER A 234 -27.54 16.83 6.07
C SER A 234 -27.69 15.97 4.82
N ILE A 235 -28.90 15.95 4.24
CA ILE A 235 -29.13 15.24 2.97
C ILE A 235 -28.19 15.76 1.88
N ASP A 236 -27.99 17.07 1.79
CA ASP A 236 -27.12 17.68 0.80
C ASP A 236 -25.65 17.29 1.03
N GLY A 237 -25.19 17.31 2.29
CA GLY A 237 -23.86 16.89 2.68
C GLY A 237 -23.58 15.42 2.40
N ILE A 238 -24.51 14.53 2.77
CA ILE A 238 -24.41 13.08 2.57
C ILE A 238 -24.39 12.75 1.08
N PHE A 239 -25.32 13.28 0.28
CA PHE A 239 -25.39 12.95 -1.15
C PHE A 239 -24.28 13.61 -1.98
N ASP A 240 -23.83 14.83 -1.64
CA ASP A 240 -22.63 15.39 -2.25
C ASP A 240 -21.39 14.56 -1.87
N GLY A 241 -21.30 14.11 -0.62
CA GLY A 241 -20.29 13.16 -0.18
C GLY A 241 -20.27 11.89 -1.04
N ALA A 242 -21.42 11.26 -1.23
CA ALA A 242 -21.58 10.09 -2.10
C ALA A 242 -21.14 10.38 -3.55
N TRP A 243 -21.50 11.55 -4.11
CA TRP A 243 -21.03 11.98 -5.42
C TRP A 243 -19.51 12.17 -5.47
N GLN A 244 -18.92 12.80 -4.45
CA GLN A 244 -17.47 12.97 -4.33
C GLN A 244 -16.76 11.61 -4.27
N GLU A 245 -17.26 10.66 -3.48
CA GLU A 245 -16.69 9.31 -3.39
C GLU A 245 -16.75 8.57 -4.73
N ALA A 246 -17.88 8.63 -5.43
CA ALA A 246 -18.01 8.06 -6.77
C ALA A 246 -17.00 8.68 -7.77
N ARG A 247 -16.81 10.01 -7.71
CA ARG A 247 -15.83 10.73 -8.55
C ARG A 247 -14.40 10.31 -8.27
N LYS A 248 -14.03 10.13 -7.00
CA LYS A 248 -12.69 9.68 -6.59
C LYS A 248 -12.47 8.21 -6.94
N SER A 249 -13.45 7.35 -6.71
CA SER A 249 -13.39 5.91 -7.03
C SER A 249 -13.26 5.65 -8.55
N LYS A 250 -13.91 6.48 -9.38
CA LYS A 250 -13.79 6.42 -10.86
C LYS A 250 -12.33 6.39 -11.34
N TYR A 251 -11.43 7.06 -10.63
CA TYR A 251 -10.01 7.13 -10.95
C TYR A 251 -9.15 6.30 -9.99
N ALA A 252 -9.68 5.17 -9.51
CA ALA A 252 -8.99 4.21 -8.64
C ALA A 252 -8.58 4.74 -7.26
N GLY A 253 -9.29 5.76 -6.76
CA GLY A 253 -9.11 6.28 -5.42
C GLY A 253 -9.52 5.28 -4.33
N GLY A 254 -8.63 4.96 -3.39
CA GLY A 254 -8.98 4.34 -2.12
C GLY A 254 -9.50 5.39 -1.15
N LEU A 255 -10.57 5.07 -0.42
CA LEU A 255 -11.37 6.07 0.30
C LEU A 255 -11.34 5.82 1.82
N GLY A 256 -11.06 6.86 2.60
CA GLY A 256 -11.34 6.92 4.05
C GLY A 256 -12.53 7.84 4.28
N LEU A 257 -13.56 7.34 4.97
CA LEU A 257 -14.84 8.00 5.18
C LEU A 257 -15.02 8.19 6.69
N ASP A 258 -14.86 9.41 7.19
CA ASP A 258 -15.32 9.72 8.53
C ASP A 258 -16.85 9.84 8.52
N VAL A 259 -17.51 9.00 9.32
CA VAL A 259 -18.97 8.94 9.41
C VAL A 259 -19.47 9.21 10.83
N THR A 260 -18.58 9.68 11.72
CA THR A 260 -18.92 10.10 13.08
C THR A 260 -19.90 11.27 13.13
N PRO A 261 -19.90 12.24 12.19
CA PRO A 261 -20.88 13.33 12.20
C PRO A 261 -22.34 12.91 11.99
N PHE A 262 -22.60 11.74 11.38
CA PHE A 262 -23.97 11.33 11.04
C PHE A 262 -24.81 11.08 12.29
N ARG A 263 -25.97 11.72 12.41
CA ARG A 263 -26.84 11.53 13.59
C ARG A 263 -27.30 10.08 13.75
N SER A 264 -27.46 9.67 15.00
CA SER A 264 -27.77 8.28 15.34
C SER A 264 -29.23 7.88 15.12
N THR A 265 -29.51 6.59 15.24
CA THR A 265 -30.88 6.05 15.25
C THR A 265 -31.66 6.67 16.40
N GLY A 266 -32.89 7.12 16.14
CA GLY A 266 -33.70 7.78 17.17
C GLY A 266 -33.55 9.31 17.22
N SER A 267 -32.57 9.88 16.52
CA SER A 267 -32.37 11.33 16.48
C SER A 267 -33.54 12.08 15.83
N TYR A 268 -33.97 13.20 16.41
CA TYR A 268 -35.05 14.02 15.86
C TYR A 268 -34.62 14.83 14.62
N ILE A 269 -35.49 14.89 13.61
CA ILE A 269 -35.29 15.64 12.36
C ILE A 269 -36.24 16.83 12.30
N ALA A 270 -35.73 18.04 12.53
CA ALA A 270 -36.54 19.26 12.60
C ALA A 270 -37.37 19.56 11.34
N GLY A 271 -36.80 19.34 10.15
CA GLY A 271 -37.47 19.68 8.88
C GLY A 271 -38.68 18.78 8.55
N THR A 272 -38.58 17.47 8.84
CA THR A 272 -39.63 16.48 8.53
C THR A 272 -40.49 16.13 9.73
N ASN A 273 -40.15 16.64 10.92
CA ASN A 273 -40.73 16.25 12.20
C ASN A 273 -40.71 14.72 12.44
N GLY A 274 -39.66 14.06 11.92
CA GLY A 274 -39.48 12.61 11.96
C GLY A 274 -38.31 12.18 12.85
N ILE A 275 -38.01 10.88 12.81
CA ILE A 275 -36.93 10.24 13.56
C ILE A 275 -35.94 9.62 12.57
N SER A 276 -34.64 9.80 12.80
CA SER A 276 -33.57 9.22 11.99
C SER A 276 -33.52 7.70 12.10
N SER A 277 -33.27 7.04 10.97
CA SER A 277 -32.98 5.60 10.90
C SER A 277 -31.52 5.26 11.20
N GLY A 278 -30.71 6.28 11.54
CA GLY A 278 -29.31 6.14 11.97
C GLY A 278 -28.31 5.97 10.84
N LEU A 279 -27.11 5.56 11.23
CA LEU A 279 -25.91 5.49 10.38
C LEU A 279 -26.00 4.41 9.29
N VAL A 280 -26.49 3.22 9.64
CA VAL A 280 -26.35 2.01 8.80
C VAL A 280 -26.99 2.13 7.40
N PRO A 281 -28.22 2.69 7.23
CA PRO A 281 -28.80 2.87 5.91
C PRO A 281 -27.96 3.75 4.97
N TRP A 282 -27.33 4.80 5.50
CA TRP A 282 -26.43 5.65 4.71
C TRP A 282 -25.21 4.87 4.27
N LEU A 283 -24.59 4.10 5.17
CA LEU A 283 -23.43 3.27 4.85
C LEU A 283 -23.72 2.22 3.77
N LYS A 284 -24.94 1.68 3.70
CA LYS A 284 -25.33 0.77 2.61
C LYS A 284 -25.26 1.46 1.23
N ILE A 285 -25.63 2.73 1.14
CA ILE A 285 -25.50 3.51 -0.11
C ILE A 285 -24.02 3.64 -0.50
N TYR A 286 -23.15 3.98 0.46
CA TYR A 286 -21.71 4.08 0.19
C TYR A 286 -21.10 2.72 -0.17
N ASN A 287 -21.53 1.62 0.48
CA ASN A 287 -21.15 0.26 0.11
C ASN A 287 -21.45 -0.02 -1.37
N ASP A 288 -22.69 0.24 -1.79
CA ASP A 288 -23.13 -0.07 -3.15
C ASP A 288 -22.45 0.83 -4.19
N ILE A 289 -22.05 2.04 -3.82
CA ILE A 289 -21.20 2.91 -4.67
C ILE A 289 -19.82 2.29 -4.90
N LEU A 290 -19.20 1.68 -3.89
CA LEU A 290 -17.90 1.00 -4.05
C LEU A 290 -17.98 -0.15 -5.06
N VAL A 291 -19.10 -0.88 -5.03
CA VAL A 291 -19.38 -1.98 -5.98
C VAL A 291 -19.66 -1.43 -7.38
N ALA A 292 -20.52 -0.42 -7.49
CA ALA A 292 -20.94 0.16 -8.77
C ALA A 292 -19.78 0.84 -9.51
N VAL A 293 -18.87 1.50 -8.78
CA VAL A 293 -17.75 2.25 -9.36
C VAL A 293 -16.46 1.44 -9.32
N ASN A 294 -16.47 0.25 -9.93
CA ASN A 294 -15.35 -0.70 -9.96
C ASN A 294 -14.43 -0.59 -11.22
N GLN A 295 -14.44 0.56 -11.89
CA GLN A 295 -13.58 0.87 -13.05
C GLN A 295 -13.68 -0.16 -14.20
N GLY A 296 -14.87 -0.71 -14.45
CA GLY A 296 -15.10 -1.69 -15.50
C GLY A 296 -14.40 -3.03 -15.22
N GLY A 297 -14.41 -3.48 -13.96
CA GLY A 297 -13.83 -4.76 -13.54
C GLY A 297 -12.29 -4.80 -13.48
N LYS A 298 -11.61 -3.68 -13.75
CA LYS A 298 -10.14 -3.63 -13.67
C LYS A 298 -9.64 -3.66 -12.24
N ARG A 299 -10.31 -2.95 -11.32
CA ARG A 299 -9.99 -2.88 -9.89
C ARG A 299 -11.28 -2.58 -9.09
N PRO A 300 -11.66 -3.43 -8.11
CA PRO A 300 -12.79 -3.14 -7.22
C PRO A 300 -12.63 -1.80 -6.51
N GLY A 301 -13.73 -1.07 -6.31
CA GLY A 301 -13.75 0.08 -5.41
C GLY A 301 -13.46 -0.38 -3.98
N ALA A 302 -12.72 0.40 -3.21
CA ALA A 302 -12.40 0.08 -1.83
C ALA A 302 -12.47 1.32 -0.95
N GLY A 303 -13.23 1.22 0.13
CA GLY A 303 -13.41 2.29 1.12
C GLY A 303 -13.30 1.74 2.54
N CYS A 304 -12.96 2.62 3.48
CA CYS A 304 -12.96 2.34 4.91
C CYS A 304 -13.76 3.42 5.64
N SER A 305 -14.82 3.06 6.34
CA SER A 305 -15.58 3.96 7.19
C SER A 305 -15.00 3.99 8.61
N TYR A 306 -14.90 5.18 9.20
CA TYR A 306 -14.37 5.43 10.54
C TYR A 306 -15.47 5.93 11.47
N LEU A 307 -15.55 5.36 12.67
CA LEU A 307 -16.53 5.76 13.69
C LEU A 307 -15.90 5.80 15.08
N GLU A 308 -16.19 6.86 15.85
CA GLU A 308 -15.77 6.94 17.25
C GLU A 308 -16.64 6.06 18.18
N PRO A 309 -16.06 5.42 19.22
CA PRO A 309 -16.77 4.44 20.05
C PRO A 309 -17.83 5.02 20.99
N TRP A 310 -17.92 6.35 21.14
CA TRP A 310 -19.01 7.00 21.88
C TRP A 310 -20.26 7.21 21.02
N HIS A 311 -20.21 6.95 19.71
CA HIS A 311 -21.39 7.10 18.85
C HIS A 311 -22.48 6.10 19.23
N LEU A 312 -23.74 6.52 19.35
CA LEU A 312 -24.86 5.65 19.75
C LEU A 312 -24.99 4.37 18.90
N ASP A 313 -24.86 4.49 17.58
CA ASP A 313 -24.91 3.38 16.62
C ASP A 313 -23.60 2.56 16.53
N PHE A 314 -22.60 2.81 17.39
CA PHE A 314 -21.28 2.15 17.28
C PHE A 314 -21.37 0.62 17.37
N GLU A 315 -22.29 0.09 18.17
CA GLU A 315 -22.46 -1.36 18.28
C GLU A 315 -23.07 -2.00 17.03
N ASP A 316 -23.91 -1.28 16.29
CA ASP A 316 -24.43 -1.74 14.99
C ASP A 316 -23.33 -1.66 13.93
N PHE A 317 -22.52 -0.60 13.98
CA PHE A 317 -21.34 -0.43 13.13
C PHE A 317 -20.34 -1.60 13.26
N LEU A 318 -20.13 -2.13 14.47
CA LEU A 318 -19.28 -3.33 14.65
C LEU A 318 -19.77 -4.49 13.78
N ASN A 319 -21.08 -4.66 13.61
CA ASN A 319 -21.66 -5.84 12.95
C ASN A 319 -21.70 -5.74 11.42
N LEU A 320 -21.31 -4.62 10.80
CA LEU A 320 -21.46 -4.37 9.35
C LEU A 320 -20.81 -5.44 8.47
N ARG A 321 -19.71 -6.05 8.92
CA ARG A 321 -18.92 -7.04 8.17
C ARG A 321 -19.15 -8.49 8.59
N ARG A 322 -20.16 -8.76 9.43
CA ARG A 322 -20.51 -10.13 9.78
C ARG A 322 -21.19 -10.83 8.62
N ASN A 323 -20.81 -12.08 8.35
CA ASN A 323 -21.37 -12.89 7.27
C ASN A 323 -22.82 -13.32 7.50
N THR A 324 -23.32 -13.25 8.75
CA THR A 324 -24.68 -13.68 9.10
C THR A 324 -25.50 -12.54 9.73
N GLY A 325 -26.82 -12.65 9.61
CA GLY A 325 -27.82 -11.69 10.11
C GLY A 325 -28.59 -11.00 8.98
N ASP A 326 -29.32 -9.93 9.30
CA ASP A 326 -30.09 -9.17 8.31
C ASP A 326 -29.16 -8.39 7.36
N ASP A 327 -29.21 -8.71 6.06
CA ASP A 327 -28.39 -8.08 5.02
C ASP A 327 -28.61 -6.57 4.90
N ARG A 328 -29.80 -6.08 5.28
CA ARG A 328 -30.09 -4.64 5.32
C ARG A 328 -29.19 -3.88 6.31
N LEU A 329 -28.60 -4.60 7.26
CA LEU A 329 -27.68 -4.09 8.27
C LEU A 329 -26.22 -4.51 8.00
N ARG A 330 -25.88 -4.87 6.76
CA ARG A 330 -24.54 -5.32 6.35
C ARG A 330 -23.98 -4.50 5.20
N CYS A 331 -22.65 -4.34 5.20
CA CYS A 331 -21.87 -3.64 4.18
C CYS A 331 -20.61 -4.47 3.88
N HIS A 332 -20.74 -5.53 3.10
CA HIS A 332 -19.68 -6.52 2.88
C HIS A 332 -18.46 -5.97 2.10
N ASP A 333 -18.67 -4.95 1.27
CA ASP A 333 -17.66 -4.37 0.38
C ASP A 333 -16.94 -3.15 0.98
N MET A 334 -17.38 -2.69 2.16
CA MET A 334 -16.80 -1.56 2.85
C MET A 334 -16.00 -2.01 4.07
N ASN A 335 -14.75 -1.58 4.18
CA ASN A 335 -13.96 -1.80 5.39
C ASN A 335 -14.44 -0.87 6.51
N THR A 336 -14.19 -1.25 7.76
CA THR A 336 -14.57 -0.44 8.91
C THR A 336 -13.38 -0.28 9.86
N ALA A 337 -13.29 0.87 10.51
CA ALA A 337 -12.29 1.17 11.52
C ALA A 337 -12.89 1.97 12.69
N SER A 338 -12.43 1.66 13.89
CA SER A 338 -12.75 2.38 15.12
C SER A 338 -11.76 3.52 15.31
N TRP A 339 -12.26 4.76 15.51
CA TRP A 339 -11.46 5.94 15.81
C TRP A 339 -11.48 6.20 17.32
N ILE A 340 -10.51 5.62 18.04
CA ILE A 340 -10.58 5.41 19.49
C ILE A 340 -9.91 6.58 20.24
N PRO A 341 -10.63 7.35 21.07
CA PRO A 341 -10.02 8.30 22.00
C PRO A 341 -9.31 7.58 23.15
N ASP A 342 -8.26 8.19 23.70
CA ASP A 342 -7.50 7.67 24.83
C ASP A 342 -8.37 7.51 26.08
N GLU A 343 -9.39 8.36 26.27
CA GLU A 343 -10.35 8.25 27.36
C GLU A 343 -11.07 6.90 27.35
N PHE A 344 -11.41 6.36 26.17
CA PHE A 344 -12.00 5.02 26.06
C PHE A 344 -11.02 3.97 26.60
N MET A 345 -9.76 4.01 26.14
CA MET A 345 -8.74 3.03 26.54
C MET A 345 -8.44 3.12 28.04
N ARG A 346 -8.40 4.33 28.62
CA ARG A 346 -8.26 4.51 30.08
C ARG A 346 -9.44 3.94 30.84
N ARG A 347 -10.67 4.14 30.37
CA ARG A 347 -11.88 3.56 30.99
C ARG A 347 -11.90 2.04 30.87
N VAL A 348 -11.41 1.45 29.78
CA VAL A 348 -11.21 0.00 29.67
C VAL A 348 -10.22 -0.50 30.74
N GLN A 349 -9.06 0.16 30.86
CA GLN A 349 -8.02 -0.21 31.83
C GLN A 349 -8.49 -0.08 33.28
N ASN A 350 -9.28 0.96 33.59
CA ASN A 350 -9.79 1.25 34.92
C ASN A 350 -11.16 0.61 35.21
N GLU A 351 -11.69 -0.21 34.30
CA GLU A 351 -12.99 -0.88 34.40
C GLU A 351 -14.18 0.08 34.66
N GLN A 352 -14.15 1.25 34.03
CA GLN A 352 -15.17 2.29 34.16
C GLN A 352 -16.31 2.13 33.14
N ASP A 353 -17.42 2.83 33.38
CA ASP A 353 -18.54 2.94 32.46
C ASP A 353 -18.16 3.76 31.21
N TRP A 354 -18.78 3.46 30.08
CA TRP A 354 -18.70 4.18 28.82
C TRP A 354 -20.09 4.63 28.40
N TYR A 355 -20.21 5.91 28.06
CA TYR A 355 -21.45 6.57 27.66
C TYR A 355 -21.43 6.83 26.17
N PHE A 356 -22.57 6.58 25.53
CA PHE A 356 -22.79 6.86 24.12
C PHE A 356 -23.74 8.03 23.95
N PHE A 357 -23.50 8.81 22.91
CA PHE A 357 -24.24 10.02 22.60
C PHE A 357 -24.58 10.09 21.10
N ASP A 358 -25.60 10.89 20.79
CA ASP A 358 -25.89 11.36 19.44
C ASP A 358 -24.94 12.52 19.10
N PRO A 359 -24.25 12.51 17.95
CA PRO A 359 -23.41 13.64 17.51
C PRO A 359 -24.13 14.99 17.52
N ARG A 360 -25.45 15.00 17.35
CA ARG A 360 -26.26 16.22 17.44
C ARG A 360 -26.17 16.90 18.80
N ASP A 361 -26.10 16.10 19.87
CA ASP A 361 -26.06 16.59 21.26
C ASP A 361 -24.62 16.57 21.83
N ALA A 362 -23.69 15.91 21.12
CA ALA A 362 -22.31 15.70 21.55
C ALA A 362 -21.30 16.32 20.58
N ASP A 363 -20.88 17.53 20.93
CA ASP A 363 -19.78 18.26 20.31
C ASP A 363 -18.43 17.72 20.83
N LEU A 364 -18.10 16.50 20.42
CA LEU A 364 -16.91 15.74 20.83
C LEU A 364 -15.93 15.44 19.69
N HIS A 365 -16.44 15.39 18.46
CA HIS A 365 -15.67 14.90 17.33
C HIS A 365 -14.44 15.77 17.02
N ASP A 366 -14.60 17.09 17.15
CA ASP A 366 -13.54 18.08 16.95
C ASP A 366 -12.59 18.22 18.15
N CYS A 367 -12.93 17.64 19.31
CA CYS A 367 -12.10 17.69 20.51
C CYS A 367 -11.13 16.49 20.58
N PHE A 368 -9.94 16.68 21.13
CA PHE A 368 -8.99 15.59 21.41
C PHE A 368 -8.17 15.87 22.68
N GLY A 369 -7.51 14.84 23.21
CA GLY A 369 -6.71 14.94 24.43
C GLY A 369 -7.52 15.44 25.62
N LYS A 370 -6.96 16.38 26.39
CA LYS A 370 -7.60 16.91 27.61
C LYS A 370 -8.94 17.59 27.35
N GLU A 371 -9.07 18.26 26.22
CA GLU A 371 -10.32 18.94 25.85
C GLU A 371 -11.45 17.92 25.65
N PHE A 372 -11.16 16.83 24.95
CA PHE A 372 -12.10 15.71 24.81
C PHE A 372 -12.45 15.13 26.18
N ASP A 373 -11.47 14.91 27.05
CA ASP A 373 -11.70 14.34 28.38
C ASP A 373 -12.66 15.20 29.21
N GLU A 374 -12.42 16.51 29.25
CA GLU A 374 -13.25 17.46 30.00
C GLU A 374 -14.67 17.55 29.42
N ARG A 375 -14.78 17.64 28.09
CA ARG A 375 -16.07 17.72 27.38
C ARG A 375 -16.89 16.45 27.54
N TYR A 376 -16.25 15.28 27.41
CA TYR A 376 -16.90 13.98 27.58
C TYR A 376 -17.45 13.81 29.00
N ASN A 377 -16.66 14.16 30.02
CA ASN A 377 -17.12 14.10 31.41
C ASN A 377 -18.26 15.10 31.69
N ASN A 378 -18.25 16.27 31.06
CA ASN A 378 -19.36 17.22 31.16
C ASN A 378 -20.66 16.64 30.58
N LEU A 379 -20.60 16.04 29.38
CA LEU A 379 -21.76 15.41 28.74
C LEU A 379 -22.33 14.26 29.58
N ILE A 380 -21.47 13.47 30.22
CA ILE A 380 -21.92 12.44 31.19
C ILE A 380 -22.75 13.08 32.31
N ASN A 381 -22.25 14.15 32.93
CA ASN A 381 -22.98 14.84 33.99
C ASN A 381 -24.33 15.42 33.49
N LEU A 382 -24.39 15.96 32.27
CA LEU A 382 -25.63 16.47 31.70
C LEU A 382 -26.65 15.35 31.44
N ALA A 383 -26.18 14.23 30.89
CA ALA A 383 -27.00 13.04 30.63
C ALA A 383 -27.56 12.43 31.92
N GLU A 384 -26.74 12.26 32.96
CA GLU A 384 -27.20 11.71 34.24
C GLU A 384 -28.18 12.64 34.97
N ASN A 385 -28.07 13.95 34.77
CA ASN A 385 -29.00 14.95 35.30
C ASN A 385 -30.25 15.17 34.41
N GLY A 386 -30.44 14.36 33.35
CA GLY A 386 -31.63 14.44 32.48
C GLY A 386 -31.69 15.64 31.54
N HIS A 387 -30.54 16.27 31.23
CA HIS A 387 -30.45 17.38 30.27
C HIS A 387 -30.19 16.91 28.82
N ILE A 388 -29.84 15.64 28.65
CA ILE A 388 -29.70 14.97 27.35
C ILE A 388 -30.62 13.76 27.38
N ASP A 389 -31.49 13.64 26.38
CA ASP A 389 -32.47 12.55 26.30
C ASP A 389 -31.90 11.33 25.57
N ASN A 390 -31.14 11.54 24.48
CA ASN A 390 -30.64 10.46 23.63
C ASN A 390 -29.22 10.03 24.04
N TRP A 391 -29.13 9.20 25.08
CA TRP A 391 -27.87 8.61 25.53
C TRP A 391 -28.09 7.20 26.11
N ARG A 392 -27.01 6.43 26.21
CA ARG A 392 -26.98 5.15 26.92
C ARG A 392 -25.60 4.90 27.51
N LYS A 393 -25.48 3.94 28.43
CA LYS A 393 -24.18 3.54 28.97
C LYS A 393 -23.97 2.02 28.97
N THR A 394 -22.71 1.61 28.99
CA THR A 394 -22.26 0.23 29.12
C THR A 394 -20.94 0.19 29.90
N SER A 395 -20.43 -0.99 30.24
CA SER A 395 -19.06 -1.10 30.72
C SER A 395 -18.07 -0.94 29.55
N ALA A 396 -17.05 -0.08 29.69
CA ALA A 396 -16.02 0.08 28.66
C ALA A 396 -15.32 -1.25 28.33
N LYS A 397 -15.09 -2.07 29.37
CA LYS A 397 -14.50 -3.41 29.26
C LYS A 397 -15.36 -4.37 28.42
N GLU A 398 -16.69 -4.33 28.58
CA GLU A 398 -17.58 -5.18 27.79
C GLU A 398 -17.67 -4.71 26.33
N LEU A 399 -17.70 -3.40 26.09
CA LEU A 399 -17.61 -2.87 24.72
C LEU A 399 -16.30 -3.28 24.04
N TRP A 400 -15.17 -3.16 24.74
CA TRP A 400 -13.86 -3.55 24.22
C TRP A 400 -13.77 -5.05 23.89
N LYS A 401 -14.29 -5.92 24.77
CA LYS A 401 -14.40 -7.36 24.49
C LYS A 401 -15.22 -7.62 23.22
N LYS A 402 -16.32 -6.90 23.02
CA LYS A 402 -17.14 -7.00 21.80
C LYS A 402 -16.37 -6.56 20.56
N MET A 403 -15.67 -5.42 20.62
CA MET A 403 -14.80 -4.94 19.54
C MET A 403 -13.77 -6.00 19.13
N LEU A 404 -13.01 -6.53 20.09
CA LEU A 404 -11.99 -7.54 19.82
C LEU A 404 -12.56 -8.86 19.30
N LYS A 405 -13.73 -9.26 19.79
CA LYS A 405 -14.43 -10.46 19.30
C LYS A 405 -14.83 -10.31 17.83
N VAL A 406 -15.44 -9.18 17.46
CA VAL A 406 -15.87 -8.97 16.07
C VAL A 406 -14.69 -8.79 15.13
N LEU A 407 -13.63 -8.13 15.59
CA LEU A 407 -12.35 -8.03 14.88
C LEU A 407 -11.71 -9.41 14.67
N PHE A 408 -11.76 -10.30 15.66
CA PHE A 408 -11.28 -11.67 15.48
C PHE A 408 -12.12 -12.47 14.47
N GLU A 409 -13.45 -12.28 14.48
CA GLU A 409 -14.38 -12.97 13.58
C GLU A 409 -14.31 -12.48 12.13
N THR A 410 -14.10 -11.19 11.91
CA THR A 410 -14.30 -10.53 10.59
C THR A 410 -13.09 -9.75 10.08
N SER A 411 -12.00 -9.68 10.86
CA SER A 411 -10.86 -8.78 10.66
C SER A 411 -11.23 -7.29 10.63
N HIS A 412 -12.42 -6.93 11.14
CA HIS A 412 -12.97 -5.57 11.20
C HIS A 412 -13.81 -5.36 12.48
N PRO A 413 -14.01 -4.11 12.94
CA PRO A 413 -13.30 -2.91 12.50
C PRO A 413 -11.84 -2.88 12.97
N TRP A 414 -10.95 -2.23 12.22
CA TRP A 414 -9.57 -1.99 12.68
C TRP A 414 -9.52 -1.02 13.87
N ASN A 415 -8.47 -1.07 14.68
CA ASN A 415 -8.31 -0.17 15.83
C ASN A 415 -7.32 0.95 15.50
N THR A 416 -7.78 2.19 15.53
CA THR A 416 -6.96 3.40 15.29
C THR A 416 -7.16 4.38 16.44
N PHE A 417 -6.14 5.16 16.80
CA PHE A 417 -6.13 5.95 18.03
C PHE A 417 -6.18 7.46 17.71
N LYS A 418 -7.29 8.10 18.06
CA LYS A 418 -7.61 9.51 17.76
C LYS A 418 -6.57 10.48 18.33
N ASP A 419 -6.28 10.37 19.63
CA ASP A 419 -5.45 11.36 20.32
C ASP A 419 -3.98 11.31 19.88
N PRO A 420 -3.34 10.13 19.71
CA PRO A 420 -2.02 10.06 19.08
C PRO A 420 -1.98 10.67 17.69
N CYS A 421 -3.05 10.55 16.90
CA CYS A 421 -3.12 11.14 15.57
C CYS A 421 -3.20 12.66 15.64
N ASN A 422 -4.09 13.21 16.47
CA ASN A 422 -4.34 14.65 16.56
C ASN A 422 -3.25 15.41 17.33
N MET A 423 -2.84 14.96 18.52
CA MET A 423 -1.80 15.63 19.32
C MET A 423 -0.44 15.71 18.61
N ARG A 424 -0.22 14.81 17.64
CA ARG A 424 1.01 14.71 16.86
C ARG A 424 0.79 15.09 15.39
N TYR A 425 -0.36 15.67 15.08
CA TYR A 425 -0.63 16.24 13.78
C TYR A 425 0.06 17.61 13.69
N THR A 426 0.66 17.89 12.55
CA THR A 426 1.48 19.09 12.37
C THR A 426 0.67 20.36 12.19
N ASN A 427 -0.54 20.27 11.63
CA ASN A 427 -1.41 21.40 11.34
C ASN A 427 -2.67 21.43 12.25
N GLN A 428 -2.49 21.19 13.55
CA GLN A 428 -3.58 21.27 14.54
C GLN A 428 -4.32 22.61 14.52
N HIS A 429 -3.65 23.69 14.11
CA HIS A 429 -4.22 25.04 14.03
C HIS A 429 -5.20 25.24 12.87
N GLU A 430 -5.15 24.41 11.83
CA GLU A 430 -6.07 24.50 10.69
C GLU A 430 -7.29 23.58 10.81
N GLY A 431 -7.20 22.49 11.57
CA GLY A 431 -8.29 21.53 11.71
C GLY A 431 -7.90 20.22 12.39
N VAL A 432 -8.91 19.35 12.54
CA VAL A 432 -8.84 18.10 13.28
C VAL A 432 -8.74 16.91 12.33
N VAL A 433 -7.93 15.93 12.69
CA VAL A 433 -7.86 14.63 12.02
C VAL A 433 -9.05 13.78 12.48
N HIS A 434 -10.09 13.74 11.64
CA HIS A 434 -11.33 12.99 11.91
C HIS A 434 -11.19 11.48 11.66
N SER A 435 -10.28 11.07 10.78
CA SER A 435 -10.06 9.66 10.45
C SER A 435 -8.66 9.42 9.91
N SER A 436 -8.38 8.15 9.62
CA SER A 436 -7.30 7.78 8.71
C SER A 436 -7.85 7.43 7.31
N ASN A 437 -7.00 6.95 6.42
CA ASN A 437 -7.35 6.50 5.07
C ASN A 437 -7.61 4.99 5.00
N LEU A 438 -7.97 4.49 3.81
CA LEU A 438 -8.16 3.05 3.54
C LEU A 438 -7.08 2.12 4.13
N CYS A 439 -5.81 2.53 4.14
CA CYS A 439 -4.69 1.69 4.59
C CYS A 439 -4.13 2.10 5.97
N THR A 440 -4.80 3.02 6.67
CA THR A 440 -4.50 3.46 8.05
C THR A 440 -3.14 4.18 8.27
N GLU A 441 -2.42 4.62 7.25
CA GLU A 441 -1.12 5.30 7.39
C GLU A 441 -1.20 6.83 7.32
N ILE A 442 -2.31 7.38 6.84
CA ILE A 442 -2.46 8.82 6.60
C ILE A 442 -3.31 9.45 7.68
N THR A 443 -2.84 10.54 8.26
CA THR A 443 -3.51 11.24 9.37
C THR A 443 -3.53 12.73 9.06
N LEU A 444 -4.41 13.11 8.14
CA LEU A 444 -4.57 14.48 7.65
C LEU A 444 -5.96 14.98 8.03
N HIS A 445 -6.07 16.26 8.37
CA HIS A 445 -7.37 16.84 8.70
C HIS A 445 -8.28 16.90 7.47
N THR A 446 -9.59 16.96 7.73
CA THR A 446 -10.63 17.11 6.72
C THR A 446 -11.63 18.14 7.19
N LYS A 447 -12.36 18.77 6.27
CA LYS A 447 -13.45 19.70 6.59
C LYS A 447 -14.63 19.41 5.69
N ALA A 448 -15.82 19.30 6.26
CA ALA A 448 -17.03 19.12 5.49
C ALA A 448 -17.33 20.39 4.67
N SER A 449 -17.82 20.20 3.43
CA SER A 449 -18.46 21.30 2.69
C SER A 449 -19.76 21.68 3.40
N LYS A 450 -20.07 22.99 3.47
CA LYS A 450 -21.28 23.48 4.15
C LYS A 450 -22.38 23.84 3.17
N TYR A 451 -23.62 23.65 3.63
CA TYR A 451 -24.83 23.86 2.83
C TYR A 451 -25.79 24.83 3.51
N LYS A 452 -26.52 25.57 2.68
CA LYS A 452 -27.67 26.37 3.12
C LYS A 452 -28.76 26.26 2.06
N ASN A 453 -29.94 25.79 2.47
CA ASN A 453 -31.11 25.64 1.59
C ASN A 453 -30.82 24.82 0.30
N GLY A 454 -30.04 23.74 0.39
CA GLY A 454 -29.67 22.91 -0.76
C GLY A 454 -28.49 23.43 -1.59
N GLU A 455 -27.94 24.60 -1.29
CA GLU A 455 -26.80 25.17 -2.02
C GLU A 455 -25.51 25.06 -1.21
N LYS A 456 -24.43 24.58 -1.86
CA LYS A 456 -23.08 24.53 -1.27
C LYS A 456 -22.54 25.94 -1.10
N THR A 457 -22.44 26.40 0.15
CA THR A 457 -21.96 27.76 0.49
C THR A 457 -20.46 27.82 0.76
N GLU A 458 -19.86 26.73 1.23
CA GLU A 458 -18.44 26.64 1.52
C GLU A 458 -17.89 25.30 1.00
N ILE A 459 -16.76 25.35 0.30
CA ILE A 459 -16.05 24.16 -0.18
C ILE A 459 -15.09 23.73 0.94
N GLY A 460 -15.27 22.51 1.42
CA GLY A 460 -14.45 21.90 2.47
C GLY A 460 -13.07 21.45 1.99
N GLU A 461 -12.49 20.51 2.74
CA GLU A 461 -11.16 19.94 2.51
C GLU A 461 -11.25 18.41 2.56
N THR A 462 -11.03 17.77 1.41
CA THR A 462 -10.82 16.32 1.29
C THR A 462 -9.32 16.09 1.23
N ALA A 463 -8.74 15.42 2.22
CA ALA A 463 -7.29 15.20 2.23
C ALA A 463 -6.87 14.24 1.10
N VAL A 464 -5.69 14.48 0.54
CA VAL A 464 -5.11 13.71 -0.57
C VAL A 464 -3.75 13.17 -0.17
N CYS A 465 -3.49 11.93 -0.52
CA CYS A 465 -2.27 11.24 -0.16
C CYS A 465 -1.36 11.06 -1.38
N ASN A 466 -0.17 11.67 -1.34
CA ASN A 466 0.85 11.64 -2.39
C ASN A 466 2.02 10.75 -1.93
N LEU A 467 2.11 9.52 -2.48
CA LEU A 467 2.98 8.45 -1.94
C LEU A 467 4.12 8.02 -2.87
N GLY A 468 5.18 7.50 -2.25
CA GLY A 468 6.18 6.64 -2.89
C GLY A 468 7.16 6.10 -1.85
N SER A 469 7.86 5.01 -2.17
CA SER A 469 8.65 4.28 -1.16
C SER A 469 10.10 4.09 -1.58
N VAL A 470 11.01 4.30 -0.62
CA VAL A 470 12.43 4.00 -0.76
C VAL A 470 12.66 2.49 -0.64
N ASN A 471 13.43 1.92 -1.56
CA ASN A 471 13.88 0.54 -1.49
C ASN A 471 15.14 0.45 -0.63
N LEU A 472 15.03 -0.05 0.60
CA LEU A 472 16.16 -0.11 1.53
C LEU A 472 17.26 -1.07 1.07
N LEU A 473 16.90 -2.17 0.42
CA LEU A 473 17.86 -3.20 -0.02
C LEU A 473 18.92 -2.62 -0.97
N ASN A 474 18.51 -1.75 -1.90
CA ASN A 474 19.44 -1.12 -2.85
C ASN A 474 20.32 -0.01 -2.25
N HIS A 475 20.19 0.24 -0.95
CA HIS A 475 21.08 1.12 -0.20
C HIS A 475 22.07 0.34 0.67
N LEU A 476 22.06 -1.00 0.66
CA LEU A 476 23.00 -1.80 1.42
C LEU A 476 24.38 -1.86 0.72
N LYS A 477 25.46 -1.61 1.46
CA LYS A 477 26.82 -1.95 1.03
C LYS A 477 27.12 -3.38 1.46
N GLU A 478 26.96 -4.32 0.54
CA GLU A 478 27.15 -5.75 0.86
C GLU A 478 28.52 -6.05 1.49
N SER A 479 29.58 -5.39 1.02
CA SER A 479 30.95 -5.55 1.56
C SER A 479 31.11 -5.09 3.01
N GLN A 480 30.27 -4.16 3.48
CA GLN A 480 30.38 -3.54 4.80
C GLN A 480 29.23 -3.92 5.73
N LYS A 481 28.30 -4.79 5.30
CA LYS A 481 27.07 -5.16 6.01
C LYS A 481 26.43 -3.95 6.71
N SER A 482 26.26 -2.86 5.98
CA SER A 482 25.74 -1.59 6.50
C SER A 482 25.07 -0.77 5.41
N ILE A 483 24.18 0.13 5.82
CA ILE A 483 23.49 1.03 4.90
C ILE A 483 24.44 2.12 4.40
N ASP A 484 24.43 2.37 3.10
CA ASP A 484 25.00 3.57 2.48
C ASP A 484 24.13 4.78 2.82
N TYR A 485 24.36 5.36 3.99
CA TYR A 485 23.60 6.51 4.46
C TYR A 485 23.74 7.73 3.56
N ASN A 486 24.86 7.92 2.85
CA ASN A 486 25.02 9.04 1.91
C ASN A 486 24.12 8.85 0.68
N LYS A 487 24.08 7.62 0.15
CA LYS A 487 23.16 7.27 -0.94
C LYS A 487 21.72 7.42 -0.49
N LEU A 488 21.37 6.95 0.71
CA LEU A 488 20.02 7.05 1.26
C LEU A 488 19.58 8.52 1.44
N LYS A 489 20.45 9.39 1.96
CA LYS A 489 20.21 10.84 2.06
C LYS A 489 19.88 11.46 0.70
N SER A 490 20.68 11.17 -0.32
CA SER A 490 20.47 11.67 -1.69
C SER A 490 19.15 11.17 -2.29
N THR A 491 18.84 9.88 -2.08
CA THR A 491 17.56 9.27 -2.49
C THR A 491 16.37 9.96 -1.84
N ILE A 492 16.40 10.17 -0.52
CA ILE A 492 15.33 10.85 0.23
C ILE A 492 15.13 12.27 -0.29
N LYS A 493 16.20 13.05 -0.48
CA LYS A 493 16.14 14.41 -1.01
C LYS A 493 15.44 14.47 -2.38
N THR A 494 15.81 13.57 -3.27
CA THR A 494 15.23 13.51 -4.62
C THR A 494 13.78 13.04 -4.59
N ALA A 495 13.47 12.02 -3.77
CA ALA A 495 12.13 11.47 -3.63
C ALA A 495 11.14 12.49 -3.06
N VAL A 496 11.53 13.28 -2.04
CA VAL A 496 10.70 14.35 -1.49
C VAL A 496 10.36 15.41 -2.56
N ARG A 497 11.32 15.78 -3.42
CA ARG A 497 11.05 16.66 -4.56
C ARG A 497 10.08 16.07 -5.56
N MET A 498 10.25 14.79 -5.91
CA MET A 498 9.32 14.09 -6.82
C MET A 498 7.90 14.08 -6.25
N LEU A 499 7.74 13.87 -4.94
CA LEU A 499 6.45 13.91 -4.26
C LEU A 499 5.86 15.33 -4.18
N ASP A 500 6.65 16.37 -3.92
CA ASP A 500 6.15 17.76 -3.99
C ASP A 500 5.70 18.14 -5.40
N ASN A 501 6.40 17.66 -6.44
CA ASN A 501 5.98 17.87 -7.83
C ASN A 501 4.64 17.20 -8.13
N VAL A 502 4.35 16.03 -7.53
CA VAL A 502 3.05 15.36 -7.68
C VAL A 502 1.90 16.29 -7.28
N VAL A 503 2.05 17.08 -6.21
CA VAL A 503 1.00 17.99 -5.72
C VAL A 503 0.56 19.00 -6.79
N ASP A 504 1.50 19.56 -7.55
CA ASP A 504 1.20 20.57 -8.58
C ASP A 504 0.74 19.95 -9.91
N LEU A 505 1.07 18.69 -10.15
CA LEU A 505 0.81 17.99 -11.41
C LEU A 505 -0.45 17.13 -11.38
N ASN A 506 -0.92 16.79 -10.17
CA ASN A 506 -2.05 15.91 -9.99
C ASN A 506 -3.34 16.55 -10.54
N PHE A 507 -4.08 15.78 -11.33
CA PHE A 507 -5.47 16.08 -11.62
C PHE A 507 -6.31 15.83 -10.35
N TYR A 508 -7.25 16.72 -10.02
CA TYR A 508 -8.10 16.55 -8.84
C TYR A 508 -9.55 16.24 -9.26
N PRO A 509 -10.14 15.11 -8.82
CA PRO A 509 -11.51 14.75 -9.19
C PRO A 509 -12.60 15.67 -8.62
N THR A 510 -12.31 16.37 -7.50
CA THR A 510 -13.18 17.27 -6.75
C THR A 510 -12.42 18.53 -6.33
N LYS A 511 -13.15 19.64 -6.07
CA LYS A 511 -12.54 20.93 -5.67
C LYS A 511 -12.01 20.88 -4.23
N GLU A 512 -12.67 20.12 -3.36
CA GLU A 512 -12.29 19.89 -1.97
C GLU A 512 -10.90 19.23 -1.88
N ALA A 513 -10.61 18.29 -2.79
CA ALA A 513 -9.32 17.62 -2.88
C ALA A 513 -8.20 18.56 -3.38
N GLU A 514 -8.51 19.36 -4.41
CA GLU A 514 -7.59 20.38 -4.94
C GLU A 514 -7.26 21.43 -3.88
N ASN A 515 -8.29 21.94 -3.20
CA ASN A 515 -8.17 22.95 -2.14
C ASN A 515 -7.26 22.45 -1.01
N SER A 516 -7.53 21.28 -0.46
CA SER A 516 -6.73 20.70 0.62
C SER A 516 -5.27 20.49 0.22
N ASN A 517 -5.03 19.85 -0.94
CA ASN A 517 -3.67 19.44 -1.31
C ASN A 517 -2.80 20.65 -1.69
N LEU A 518 -3.35 21.66 -2.38
CA LEU A 518 -2.58 22.88 -2.73
C LEU A 518 -2.30 23.78 -1.52
N ARG A 519 -3.20 23.81 -0.53
CA ARG A 519 -3.01 24.60 0.71
C ARG A 519 -1.94 23.99 1.62
N ASN A 520 -2.07 22.71 1.91
CA ASN A 520 -1.30 22.03 2.96
C ASN A 520 -0.08 21.26 2.40
N ARG A 521 -0.14 20.84 1.14
CA ARG A 521 0.91 20.10 0.42
C ARG A 521 1.45 18.85 1.13
N PRO A 522 0.61 18.00 1.75
CA PRO A 522 1.08 16.81 2.46
C PRO A 522 1.67 15.78 1.49
N ILE A 523 2.76 15.13 1.87
CA ILE A 523 3.32 13.98 1.15
C ILE A 523 3.59 12.83 2.12
N GLY A 524 3.69 11.61 1.59
CA GLY A 524 4.02 10.41 2.35
C GLY A 524 5.15 9.64 1.68
N LEU A 525 6.38 9.97 2.06
CA LEU A 525 7.54 9.15 1.71
C LEU A 525 7.51 7.90 2.59
N GLY A 526 7.56 6.71 2.00
CA GLY A 526 7.61 5.44 2.71
C GLY A 526 8.94 4.69 2.56
N MET A 527 9.01 3.48 3.11
CA MET A 527 10.12 2.54 2.95
C MET A 527 9.60 1.15 2.61
N MET A 528 10.42 0.34 1.94
CA MET A 528 10.17 -1.07 1.65
C MET A 528 11.46 -1.89 1.69
N GLY A 529 11.34 -3.21 1.82
CA GLY A 529 12.48 -4.13 1.93
C GLY A 529 13.13 -4.13 3.31
N LEU A 530 12.41 -3.78 4.39
CA LEU A 530 12.98 -3.79 5.74
C LEU A 530 13.43 -5.20 6.16
N HIS A 531 12.63 -6.23 5.90
CA HIS A 531 13.01 -7.58 6.31
C HIS A 531 14.17 -8.14 5.47
N ASP A 532 14.25 -7.78 4.18
CA ASP A 532 15.39 -8.13 3.32
C ASP A 532 16.72 -7.63 3.91
N ILE A 533 16.76 -6.38 4.35
CA ILE A 533 17.98 -5.82 4.93
C ILE A 533 18.31 -6.48 6.26
N LEU A 534 17.32 -6.80 7.10
CA LEU A 534 17.54 -7.50 8.36
C LEU A 534 18.09 -8.92 8.12
N HIS A 535 17.61 -9.65 7.10
CA HIS A 535 18.18 -10.93 6.69
C HIS A 535 19.64 -10.82 6.28
N LYS A 536 19.98 -9.82 5.45
CA LYS A 536 21.35 -9.56 5.00
C LYS A 536 22.30 -9.15 6.14
N LEU A 537 21.76 -8.49 7.17
CA LEU A 537 22.48 -8.12 8.38
C LEU A 537 22.50 -9.24 9.43
N ASN A 538 21.77 -10.34 9.20
CA ASN A 538 21.58 -11.44 10.14
C ASN A 538 20.93 -11.01 11.46
N ILE A 539 19.99 -10.06 11.39
CA ILE A 539 19.22 -9.56 12.52
C ILE A 539 17.81 -10.16 12.43
N ASN A 540 17.34 -10.80 13.50
CA ASN A 540 15.96 -11.29 13.56
C ASN A 540 15.01 -10.11 13.73
N ILE A 541 13.95 -10.03 12.91
CA ILE A 541 12.99 -8.92 12.92
C ILE A 541 12.26 -8.74 14.26
N ASP A 542 12.11 -9.82 15.03
CA ASP A 542 11.49 -9.86 16.34
C ASP A 542 12.52 -9.88 17.49
N SER A 543 13.61 -9.11 17.36
CA SER A 543 14.68 -8.98 18.36
C SER A 543 14.88 -7.54 18.87
N ASP A 544 15.57 -7.38 20.01
CA ASP A 544 15.96 -6.06 20.54
C ASP A 544 16.95 -5.31 19.64
N GLU A 545 17.78 -6.07 18.91
CA GLU A 545 18.67 -5.52 17.90
C GLU A 545 17.87 -4.91 16.74
N ALA A 546 16.81 -5.58 16.27
CA ALA A 546 15.90 -5.02 15.26
C ALA A 546 15.20 -3.75 15.76
N ILE A 547 14.77 -3.70 17.02
CA ILE A 547 14.18 -2.48 17.60
C ILE A 547 15.20 -1.33 17.55
N SER A 548 16.43 -1.57 18.00
CA SER A 548 17.50 -0.55 18.03
C SER A 548 17.90 -0.09 16.62
N PHE A 549 17.90 -1.03 15.67
CA PHE A 549 18.15 -0.76 14.26
C PHE A 549 17.05 0.12 13.65
N ASN A 550 15.78 -0.23 13.89
CA ASN A 550 14.64 0.54 13.40
C ASN A 550 14.63 1.97 13.98
N ASP A 551 14.97 2.13 15.26
CA ASP A 551 15.05 3.45 15.90
C ASP A 551 16.07 4.35 15.19
N SER A 552 17.30 3.87 15.06
CA SER A 552 18.40 4.61 14.39
C SER A 552 18.10 4.93 12.92
N LEU A 553 17.55 3.96 12.18
CA LEU A 553 17.21 4.13 10.77
C LEU A 553 16.12 5.19 10.58
N PHE A 554 15.06 5.15 11.39
CA PHE A 554 13.93 6.05 11.27
C PHE A 554 14.21 7.45 11.83
N GLU A 555 15.13 7.59 12.79
CA GLU A 555 15.64 8.90 13.20
C GLU A 555 16.34 9.60 12.02
N LEU A 556 17.26 8.91 11.34
CA LEU A 556 17.93 9.47 10.15
C LEU A 556 16.94 9.77 9.03
N TYR A 557 16.04 8.84 8.74
CA TYR A 557 15.04 9.03 7.70
C TYR A 557 14.18 10.26 7.96
N SER A 558 13.75 10.46 9.21
CA SER A 558 12.96 11.63 9.60
C SER A 558 13.75 12.93 9.46
N GLN A 559 14.96 12.96 10.00
CA GLN A 559 15.86 14.10 9.89
C GLN A 559 16.05 14.55 8.43
N GLN A 560 16.29 13.59 7.54
CA GLN A 560 16.63 13.87 6.14
C GLN A 560 15.40 14.17 5.28
N ALA A 561 14.25 13.58 5.60
CA ALA A 561 12.99 13.90 4.94
C ALA A 561 12.54 15.33 5.29
N ILE A 562 12.64 15.72 6.57
CA ILE A 562 12.32 17.07 7.04
C ILE A 562 13.27 18.10 6.42
N LEU A 563 14.57 17.84 6.44
CA LEU A 563 15.56 18.72 5.81
C LEU A 563 15.28 18.89 4.31
N ALA A 564 14.96 17.81 3.59
CA ALA A 564 14.63 17.89 2.18
C ALA A 564 13.40 18.76 1.90
N SER A 565 12.35 18.68 2.72
CA SER A 565 11.18 19.55 2.59
C SER A 565 11.51 21.01 2.92
N SER A 566 12.35 21.26 3.93
CA SER A 566 12.80 22.62 4.27
C SER A 566 13.69 23.24 3.18
N THR A 567 14.58 22.46 2.56
CA THR A 567 15.35 22.91 1.38
C THR A 567 14.43 23.25 0.20
N LEU A 568 13.33 22.52 0.01
CA LEU A 568 12.33 22.92 -0.99
C LEU A 568 11.59 24.20 -0.60
N ALA A 569 11.41 24.47 0.70
CA ALA A 569 10.81 25.70 1.19
C ALA A 569 11.70 26.92 0.90
N GLU A 570 13.02 26.77 1.06
CA GLU A 570 14.00 27.78 0.64
C GLU A 570 13.88 28.09 -0.86
N GLU A 571 13.74 27.06 -1.70
CA GLU A 571 13.66 27.22 -3.16
C GLU A 571 12.30 27.74 -3.67
N ARG A 572 11.20 27.26 -3.08
CA ARG A 572 9.82 27.40 -3.61
C ARG A 572 8.85 28.12 -2.68
N GLY A 573 9.29 28.51 -1.48
CA GLY A 573 8.45 28.97 -0.38
C GLY A 573 7.83 27.81 0.41
N HIS A 574 7.55 28.06 1.69
CA HIS A 574 6.79 27.12 2.53
C HIS A 574 5.33 26.98 2.06
N TYR A 575 4.63 25.94 2.54
CA TYR A 575 3.20 25.77 2.24
C TYR A 575 2.34 26.89 2.88
N LYS A 576 1.11 27.05 2.38
CA LYS A 576 0.27 28.23 2.66
C LYS A 576 -0.11 28.34 4.14
N THR A 577 -0.36 27.23 4.80
CA THR A 577 -0.84 27.13 6.19
C THR A 577 0.29 26.83 7.18
N TYR A 578 1.53 27.21 6.86
CA TYR A 578 2.71 26.91 7.69
C TYR A 578 2.72 27.63 9.04
N GLU A 579 2.35 28.92 9.06
CA GLU A 579 2.30 29.71 10.28
C GLU A 579 1.24 29.17 11.25
N GLY A 580 1.64 28.87 12.49
CA GLY A 580 0.79 28.22 13.50
C GLY A 580 0.91 26.69 13.53
N SER A 581 1.60 26.08 12.58
CA SER A 581 1.89 24.64 12.62
C SER A 581 2.90 24.31 13.71
N LEU A 582 2.92 23.06 14.15
CA LEU A 582 3.96 22.54 15.05
C LEU A 582 5.38 22.80 14.51
N TRP A 583 5.56 22.78 13.19
CA TRP A 583 6.85 23.10 12.57
C TRP A 583 7.28 24.54 12.84
N SER A 584 6.36 25.50 12.71
CA SER A 584 6.62 26.92 13.00
C SER A 584 6.92 27.18 14.47
N GLU A 585 6.38 26.35 15.37
CA GLU A 585 6.66 26.36 16.81
C GLU A 585 7.98 25.65 17.17
N GLY A 586 8.67 25.04 16.21
CA GLY A 586 9.88 24.27 16.44
C GLY A 586 9.64 22.90 17.08
N MET A 587 8.42 22.37 16.97
CA MET A 587 8.00 21.07 17.50
C MET A 587 8.09 19.98 16.41
N PHE A 588 8.89 18.95 16.65
CA PHE A 588 9.18 17.87 15.70
C PHE A 588 8.45 16.57 16.13
N PRO A 589 8.46 15.49 15.31
CA PRO A 589 7.72 14.26 15.64
C PRO A 589 8.07 13.65 17.01
N ILE A 590 9.33 13.78 17.43
CA ILE A 590 9.82 13.32 18.73
C ILE A 590 9.27 14.16 19.89
N ASP A 591 9.12 15.48 19.68
CA ASP A 591 8.62 16.42 20.68
C ASP A 591 7.12 16.21 20.90
N SER A 592 6.35 16.10 19.80
CA SER A 592 4.92 15.79 19.88
C SER A 592 4.63 14.41 20.49
N TYR A 593 5.49 13.42 20.24
CA TYR A 593 5.43 12.13 20.95
C TYR A 593 5.63 12.31 22.47
N ASN A 594 6.60 13.12 22.88
CA ASN A 594 6.83 13.41 24.30
C ASN A 594 5.65 14.16 24.95
N SER A 595 4.99 15.07 24.22
CA SER A 595 3.75 15.73 24.66
C SER A 595 2.61 14.74 24.86
N LEU A 596 2.41 13.80 23.92
CA LEU A 596 1.42 12.71 24.05
C LEU A 596 1.67 11.87 25.30
N MET A 597 2.93 11.46 25.53
CA MET A 597 3.27 10.64 26.70
C MET A 597 3.04 11.42 28.00
N SER A 598 3.33 12.72 28.01
CA SER A 598 3.08 13.59 29.16
C SER A 598 1.58 13.75 29.45
N TYR A 599 0.76 13.90 28.41
CA TYR A 599 -0.71 13.89 28.54
C TYR A 599 -1.22 12.61 29.21
N ARG A 600 -0.64 11.45 28.85
CA ARG A 600 -0.95 10.15 29.46
C ARG A 600 -0.33 9.93 30.85
N GLY A 601 0.32 10.94 31.44
CA GLY A 601 1.00 10.83 32.74
C GLY A 601 2.25 9.94 32.72
N LYS A 602 2.81 9.63 31.54
CA LYS A 602 4.01 8.79 31.38
C LYS A 602 5.23 9.66 31.08
N LYS A 603 6.32 9.43 31.80
CA LYS A 603 7.62 10.05 31.47
C LYS A 603 8.24 9.33 30.28
N SER A 604 8.27 10.00 29.13
CA SER A 604 8.93 9.47 27.93
C SER A 604 10.46 9.39 28.13
N LYS A 605 11.07 8.31 27.62
CA LYS A 605 12.53 8.15 27.49
C LYS A 605 13.03 8.49 26.09
N ALA A 606 12.12 8.88 25.19
CA ALA A 606 12.45 9.13 23.79
C ALA A 606 13.28 10.43 23.66
N LYS A 607 14.43 10.31 23.00
CA LYS A 607 15.39 11.39 22.79
C LYS A 607 16.04 11.23 21.43
N GLU A 608 16.58 12.33 20.95
CA GLU A 608 17.44 12.39 19.78
C GLU A 608 18.80 11.73 20.07
N SER A 609 19.30 10.94 19.13
CA SER A 609 20.66 10.40 19.14
C SER A 609 21.55 11.07 18.10
N LEU A 610 20.97 11.61 17.02
CA LEU A 610 21.66 12.42 16.01
C LEU A 610 21.70 13.91 16.41
N ASP A 611 22.54 14.70 15.73
CA ASP A 611 22.52 16.17 15.89
C ASP A 611 21.41 16.78 15.03
N TRP A 612 20.38 17.32 15.67
CA TRP A 612 19.24 17.96 15.02
C TRP A 612 19.37 19.48 14.88
N LYS A 613 20.47 20.09 15.34
CA LYS A 613 20.64 21.56 15.31
C LYS A 613 20.56 22.13 13.90
N GLU A 614 21.20 21.46 12.94
CA GLU A 614 21.17 21.86 11.53
C GLU A 614 19.74 21.86 10.98
N VAL A 615 19.00 20.75 11.16
CA VAL A 615 17.64 20.62 10.62
C VAL A 615 16.67 21.57 11.32
N ARG A 616 16.72 21.65 12.64
CA ARG A 616 15.89 22.59 13.41
C ARG A 616 16.18 24.04 13.05
N GLY A 617 17.46 24.38 12.84
CA GLY A 617 17.89 25.70 12.37
C GLY A 617 17.37 26.03 10.97
N HIS A 618 17.52 25.09 10.03
CA HIS A 618 17.06 25.25 8.65
C HIS A 618 15.53 25.40 8.56
N VAL A 619 14.76 24.61 9.32
CA VAL A 619 13.30 24.74 9.42
C VAL A 619 12.90 26.09 10.02
N LYS A 620 13.61 26.55 11.05
CA LYS A 620 13.35 27.86 11.65
C LYS A 620 13.60 29.01 10.67
N GLU A 621 14.61 28.89 9.81
CA GLU A 621 14.98 29.94 8.85
C GLU A 621 14.09 29.96 7.60
N HIS A 622 13.78 28.78 7.04
CA HIS A 622 13.14 28.66 5.71
C HIS A 622 11.72 28.08 5.76
N GLY A 623 11.31 27.51 6.89
CA GLY A 623 10.04 26.80 7.03
C GLY A 623 10.05 25.42 6.37
N MET A 624 8.86 24.93 6.06
CA MET A 624 8.63 23.59 5.48
C MET A 624 7.82 23.71 4.19
N ARG A 625 8.18 22.95 3.14
CA ARG A 625 7.42 22.93 1.88
C ARG A 625 6.13 22.13 2.00
N ASN A 626 6.11 21.13 2.89
CA ASN A 626 5.02 20.16 3.03
C ASN A 626 4.57 20.11 4.48
N SER A 627 3.25 20.09 4.74
CA SER A 627 2.71 19.97 6.11
C SER A 627 3.09 18.65 6.78
N ASN A 628 3.16 17.57 5.99
CA ASN A 628 3.54 16.23 6.40
C ASN A 628 4.44 15.62 5.32
N VAL A 629 5.38 14.77 5.73
CA VAL A 629 6.43 14.27 4.85
C VAL A 629 6.50 12.74 4.85
N MET A 630 6.11 12.07 5.93
CA MET A 630 6.43 10.67 6.18
C MET A 630 5.18 9.83 6.44
N ALA A 631 5.01 8.75 5.68
CA ALA A 631 3.98 7.75 5.91
C ALA A 631 4.42 6.39 5.38
N ILE A 632 4.27 5.33 6.18
CA ILE A 632 4.67 3.97 5.79
C ILE A 632 3.43 3.21 5.32
N ALA A 633 3.15 3.32 4.03
CA ALA A 633 2.05 2.62 3.36
C ALA A 633 2.40 1.15 3.06
N PRO A 634 1.40 0.30 2.75
CA PRO A 634 1.65 -1.04 2.21
C PRO A 634 2.20 -0.91 0.80
N THR A 635 3.21 -1.72 0.46
CA THR A 635 3.91 -1.61 -0.83
C THR A 635 3.71 -2.82 -1.72
N ALA A 636 2.60 -3.55 -1.59
CA ALA A 636 2.38 -4.84 -2.26
C ALA A 636 2.81 -4.86 -3.74
N THR A 637 2.18 -4.04 -4.59
CA THR A 637 2.51 -4.04 -6.03
C THR A 637 3.93 -3.52 -6.33
N ILE A 638 4.36 -2.43 -5.68
CA ILE A 638 5.67 -1.83 -5.97
C ILE A 638 6.83 -2.69 -5.42
N GLY A 639 6.62 -3.43 -4.33
CA GLY A 639 7.54 -4.41 -3.78
C GLY A 639 7.76 -5.56 -4.77
N TYR A 640 6.70 -6.12 -5.34
CA TYR A 640 6.82 -7.14 -6.40
C TYR A 640 7.48 -6.62 -7.68
N ILE A 641 7.21 -5.37 -8.09
CA ILE A 641 7.92 -4.73 -9.22
C ILE A 641 9.43 -4.65 -8.95
N ASN A 642 9.82 -4.32 -7.72
CA ASN A 642 11.22 -4.22 -7.29
C ASN A 642 11.85 -5.58 -6.95
N GLY A 643 11.03 -6.64 -6.79
CA GLY A 643 11.48 -7.96 -6.40
C GLY A 643 11.96 -8.06 -4.94
N ILE A 644 11.35 -7.29 -4.03
CA ILE A 644 11.71 -7.21 -2.61
C ILE A 644 10.48 -7.36 -1.71
N GLU A 645 10.70 -7.49 -0.40
CA GLU A 645 9.67 -7.59 0.61
C GLU A 645 8.87 -6.29 0.81
N GLN A 646 7.62 -6.48 1.22
CA GLN A 646 6.66 -5.41 1.32
C GLN A 646 6.90 -4.55 2.57
N SER A 647 7.04 -3.25 2.35
CA SER A 647 7.04 -2.21 3.37
C SER A 647 7.98 -2.57 4.53
N ILE A 648 7.40 -2.71 5.71
CA ILE A 648 8.07 -3.04 6.96
C ILE A 648 7.68 -4.42 7.52
N GLU A 649 6.97 -5.22 6.74
CA GLU A 649 6.32 -6.44 7.18
C GLU A 649 7.33 -7.58 7.36
N PRO A 650 7.12 -8.49 8.34
CA PRO A 650 7.80 -9.77 8.33
C PRO A 650 7.38 -10.58 7.09
N ASN A 651 8.23 -11.53 6.69
CA ASN A 651 7.87 -12.46 5.62
C ASN A 651 6.68 -13.27 6.09
N PHE A 652 5.67 -13.42 5.24
CA PHE A 652 4.52 -14.25 5.54
C PHE A 652 4.94 -15.70 5.84
N SER A 653 5.74 -16.28 4.95
CA SER A 653 6.42 -17.58 5.07
C SER A 653 7.64 -17.61 4.13
N VAL A 654 8.43 -18.69 4.11
CA VAL A 654 9.55 -18.82 3.15
C VAL A 654 9.10 -19.14 1.72
N LEU A 655 7.87 -19.64 1.57
CA LEU A 655 7.26 -19.96 0.30
C LEU A 655 5.75 -19.77 0.42
N PHE A 656 5.15 -18.98 -0.46
CA PHE A 656 3.70 -18.85 -0.57
C PHE A 656 3.26 -18.59 -2.00
N VAL A 657 1.98 -18.87 -2.28
CA VAL A 657 1.37 -18.60 -3.59
C VAL A 657 0.77 -17.20 -3.58
N TYR A 658 1.11 -16.42 -4.60
CA TYR A 658 0.50 -15.13 -4.92
C TYR A 658 -0.31 -15.27 -6.20
N GLU A 659 -1.62 -15.05 -6.11
CA GLU A 659 -2.52 -15.13 -7.25
C GLU A 659 -2.76 -13.74 -7.85
N ASN A 660 -2.77 -13.66 -9.17
CA ASN A 660 -3.22 -12.47 -9.89
C ASN A 660 -3.96 -12.87 -11.18
N LYS A 661 -4.42 -11.87 -11.95
CA LYS A 661 -5.17 -12.10 -13.21
C LYS A 661 -4.43 -12.97 -14.25
N SER A 662 -3.12 -13.14 -14.11
CA SER A 662 -2.24 -13.90 -15.00
C SER A 662 -1.86 -15.28 -14.44
N GLY A 663 -2.47 -15.68 -13.31
CA GLY A 663 -2.35 -17.00 -12.68
C GLY A 663 -1.61 -16.98 -11.34
N ASN A 664 -1.16 -18.16 -10.91
CA ASN A 664 -0.55 -18.39 -9.60
C ASN A 664 0.98 -18.28 -9.67
N PHE A 665 1.58 -17.47 -8.80
CA PHE A 665 3.00 -17.21 -8.76
C PHE A 665 3.55 -17.64 -7.40
N TYR A 666 4.54 -18.54 -7.41
CA TYR A 666 5.27 -18.87 -6.19
C TYR A 666 6.19 -17.69 -5.83
N ILE A 667 6.02 -17.19 -4.62
CA ILE A 667 6.94 -16.23 -4.00
C ILE A 667 7.81 -17.03 -3.04
N THR A 668 9.11 -17.01 -3.29
CA THR A 668 10.10 -17.68 -2.45
C THR A 668 10.99 -16.65 -1.77
N ASN A 669 11.40 -16.94 -0.53
CA ASN A 669 12.38 -16.13 0.18
C ASN A 669 13.78 -16.50 -0.32
N GLU A 670 14.38 -15.61 -1.11
CA GLU A 670 15.69 -15.82 -1.71
C GLU A 670 16.82 -15.89 -0.68
N HIS A 671 16.70 -15.18 0.46
CA HIS A 671 17.69 -15.26 1.53
C HIS A 671 17.67 -16.63 2.20
N PHE A 672 16.48 -17.18 2.43
CA PHE A 672 16.31 -18.54 2.94
C PHE A 672 16.92 -19.59 2.00
N ILE A 673 16.61 -19.51 0.71
CA ILE A 673 17.15 -20.46 -0.27
C ILE A 673 18.68 -20.35 -0.35
N LYS A 674 19.22 -19.14 -0.29
CA LYS A 674 20.66 -18.92 -0.25
C LYS A 674 21.31 -19.57 0.98
N ASP A 675 20.78 -19.31 2.18
CA ASP A 675 21.29 -19.90 3.42
C ASP A 675 21.21 -21.45 3.38
N MET A 676 20.13 -22.00 2.81
CA MET A 676 19.97 -23.45 2.64
C MET A 676 20.96 -24.05 1.64
N LYS A 677 21.32 -23.32 0.57
CA LYS A 677 22.37 -23.75 -0.37
C LYS A 677 23.76 -23.70 0.26
N GLU A 678 24.05 -22.67 1.06
CA GLU A 678 25.32 -22.54 1.78
C GLU A 678 25.53 -23.71 2.77
N GLU A 679 24.45 -24.21 3.37
CA GLU A 679 24.46 -25.42 4.21
C GLU A 679 24.39 -26.75 3.41
N GLY A 680 24.30 -26.69 2.07
CA GLY A 680 24.22 -27.88 1.21
C GLY A 680 22.88 -28.65 1.31
N LEU A 681 21.83 -28.01 1.81
CA LEU A 681 20.53 -28.63 2.10
C LEU A 681 19.50 -28.43 0.98
N TRP A 682 19.67 -27.43 0.11
CA TRP A 682 18.67 -27.12 -0.92
C TRP A 682 18.67 -28.15 -2.06
N ASN A 683 17.55 -28.85 -2.24
CA ASN A 683 17.31 -29.79 -3.33
C ASN A 683 15.81 -29.89 -3.67
N THR A 684 15.47 -30.58 -4.76
CA THR A 684 14.08 -30.71 -5.25
C THR A 684 13.14 -31.39 -4.27
N GLU A 685 13.63 -32.39 -3.52
CA GLU A 685 12.82 -33.09 -2.51
C GLU A 685 12.47 -32.15 -1.36
N LEU A 686 13.44 -31.38 -0.86
CA LEU A 686 13.21 -30.43 0.21
C LEU A 686 12.34 -29.25 -0.23
N SER A 687 12.50 -28.73 -1.44
CA SER A 687 11.59 -27.70 -1.99
C SER A 687 10.15 -28.20 -2.03
N SER A 688 9.94 -29.44 -2.49
CA SER A 688 8.61 -30.08 -2.51
C SER A 688 8.03 -30.27 -1.10
N LEU A 689 8.87 -30.66 -0.14
CA LEU A 689 8.48 -30.81 1.25
C LEU A 689 8.10 -29.46 1.88
N ILE A 690 8.87 -28.39 1.63
CA ILE A 690 8.55 -27.03 2.09
C ILE A 690 7.23 -26.54 1.50
N LYS A 691 6.95 -26.88 0.24
CA LYS A 691 5.67 -26.61 -0.43
C LYS A 691 4.50 -27.32 0.27
N SER A 692 4.65 -28.60 0.64
CA SER A 692 3.60 -29.36 1.35
C SER A 692 3.22 -28.81 2.73
N VAL A 693 4.05 -27.91 3.28
CA VAL A 693 3.80 -27.24 4.56
C VAL A 693 3.63 -25.73 4.41
N ASP A 694 3.36 -25.23 3.21
CA ASP A 694 3.13 -23.80 2.92
C ASP A 694 4.27 -22.87 3.37
N GLY A 695 5.52 -23.36 3.33
CA GLY A 695 6.68 -22.61 3.80
C GLY A 695 6.75 -22.45 5.32
N ASP A 696 5.99 -23.23 6.09
CA ASP A 696 6.11 -23.28 7.55
C ASP A 696 7.12 -24.34 7.99
N LEU A 697 8.36 -23.90 8.20
CA LEU A 697 9.46 -24.76 8.60
C LEU A 697 9.26 -25.46 9.95
N SER A 698 8.33 -24.99 10.79
CA SER A 698 8.04 -25.60 12.09
C SER A 698 7.34 -26.95 11.97
N LEU A 699 6.70 -27.21 10.83
CA LEU A 699 5.99 -28.46 10.54
C LEU A 699 6.89 -29.55 9.96
N LEU A 700 8.15 -29.22 9.65
CA LEU A 700 9.11 -30.17 9.08
C LEU A 700 9.89 -30.93 10.14
N ASN A 701 9.80 -32.25 10.08
CA ASN A 701 10.52 -33.19 10.95
C ASN A 701 11.96 -33.51 10.49
N GLY A 702 12.47 -32.83 9.46
CA GLY A 702 13.82 -33.03 8.91
C GLY A 702 14.93 -32.19 9.59
N ASP A 703 16.18 -32.52 9.23
CA ASP A 703 17.44 -31.91 9.72
C ASP A 703 17.70 -30.49 9.17
N ILE A 704 16.72 -29.58 9.24
CA ILE A 704 16.98 -28.15 9.01
C ILE A 704 17.60 -27.58 10.28
N PRO A 705 18.79 -26.93 10.20
CA PRO A 705 19.45 -26.34 11.35
C PRO A 705 18.52 -25.42 12.13
N LYS A 706 18.58 -25.52 13.47
CA LYS A 706 17.72 -24.72 14.36
C LYS A 706 17.84 -23.21 14.06
N TRP A 707 19.04 -22.74 13.73
CA TRP A 707 19.27 -21.32 13.42
C TRP A 707 18.48 -20.85 12.17
N ILE A 708 18.32 -21.70 11.15
CA ILE A 708 17.51 -21.41 9.96
C ILE A 708 16.03 -21.35 10.34
N LYS A 709 15.54 -22.34 11.09
CA LYS A 709 14.13 -22.34 11.56
C LYS A 709 13.82 -21.10 12.40
N GLU A 710 14.75 -20.65 13.23
CA GLU A 710 14.60 -19.43 14.03
C GLU A 710 14.64 -18.15 13.18
N LYS A 711 15.56 -18.06 12.22
CA LYS A 711 15.71 -16.89 11.33
C LYS A 711 14.53 -16.72 10.38
N TYR A 712 13.94 -17.82 9.90
CA TYR A 712 12.91 -17.82 8.86
C TYR A 712 11.52 -18.26 9.34
N LYS A 713 11.19 -17.96 10.60
CA LYS A 713 9.82 -18.09 11.11
C LYS A 713 8.82 -17.34 10.23
N THR A 714 7.63 -17.94 10.08
CA THR A 714 6.46 -17.30 9.49
C THR A 714 6.06 -16.06 10.28
N ALA A 715 5.31 -15.15 9.67
CA ALA A 715 4.82 -13.95 10.34
C ALA A 715 3.98 -14.27 11.60
N PHE A 716 3.28 -15.41 11.63
CA PHE A 716 2.45 -15.85 12.75
C PHE A 716 3.24 -16.38 13.94
N ASP A 717 4.49 -16.82 13.73
CA ASP A 717 5.32 -17.43 14.77
C ASP A 717 6.34 -16.44 15.37
N ARG A 718 6.33 -15.19 14.90
CA ARG A 718 7.15 -14.08 15.44
C ARG A 718 6.62 -13.55 16.77
N ASP A 719 7.50 -12.95 17.57
CA ASP A 719 7.08 -12.20 18.75
C ASP A 719 6.40 -10.87 18.36
N MET A 720 5.06 -10.86 18.43
CA MET A 720 4.24 -9.69 18.12
C MET A 720 4.57 -8.47 19.01
N PHE A 721 4.96 -8.65 20.27
CA PHE A 721 5.30 -7.51 21.15
C PHE A 721 6.60 -6.83 20.72
N LYS A 722 7.57 -7.60 20.19
CA LYS A 722 8.80 -7.05 19.59
C LYS A 722 8.51 -6.32 18.28
N LEU A 723 7.60 -6.85 17.46
CA LEU A 723 7.14 -6.17 16.24
C LEU A 723 6.39 -4.87 16.56
N ILE A 724 5.52 -4.85 17.59
CA ILE A 724 4.86 -3.63 18.09
C ILE A 724 5.89 -2.63 18.59
N SER A 725 6.88 -3.08 19.37
CA SER A 725 7.96 -2.23 19.88
C SER A 725 8.79 -1.63 18.73
N SER A 726 9.09 -2.43 17.70
CA SER A 726 9.74 -1.96 16.47
C SER A 726 8.87 -0.92 15.76
N ASN A 727 7.55 -1.08 15.73
CA ASN A 727 6.65 -0.06 15.18
C ASN A 727 6.62 1.23 16.02
N ALA A 728 6.62 1.12 17.35
CA ALA A 728 6.63 2.26 18.25
C ALA A 728 7.87 3.16 18.05
N VAL A 729 9.06 2.55 17.96
CA VAL A 729 10.30 3.31 17.75
C VAL A 729 10.39 3.96 16.37
N ARG A 730 9.65 3.46 15.37
CA ARG A 730 9.50 4.13 14.06
C ARG A 730 8.50 5.28 14.16
N GLN A 731 7.34 5.00 14.76
CA GLN A 731 6.21 5.92 14.81
C GLN A 731 6.52 7.22 15.58
N LYS A 732 7.46 7.23 16.53
CA LYS A 732 7.91 8.46 17.19
C LYS A 732 8.64 9.44 16.24
N TRP A 733 9.19 8.96 15.12
CA TRP A 733 9.90 9.78 14.12
C TRP A 733 9.02 10.18 12.92
N ILE A 734 7.87 9.53 12.76
CA ILE A 734 6.95 9.72 11.62
C ILE A 734 5.85 10.73 12.00
N ASP A 735 5.60 11.70 11.13
CA ASP A 735 4.60 12.76 11.31
C ASP A 735 3.17 12.34 10.91
N GLN A 736 3.00 11.36 10.02
CA GLN A 736 1.73 10.64 9.82
C GLN A 736 1.72 9.31 10.57
N SER A 737 1.35 8.19 9.93
CA SER A 737 1.29 6.87 10.55
C SER A 737 1.88 5.75 9.68
N VAL A 738 1.60 4.51 10.07
CA VAL A 738 2.17 3.27 9.55
C VAL A 738 1.07 2.23 9.39
N SER A 739 0.90 1.69 8.19
CA SER A 739 0.03 0.53 7.98
C SER A 739 0.67 -0.70 8.62
N PHE A 740 0.21 -1.06 9.82
CA PHE A 740 0.83 -2.11 10.62
C PHE A 740 -0.10 -3.30 10.80
N ASN A 741 0.19 -4.41 10.11
CA ASN A 741 -0.53 -5.65 10.29
C ASN A 741 -0.16 -6.34 11.61
N LEU A 742 -1.14 -6.97 12.23
CA LEU A 742 -0.97 -7.80 13.42
C LEU A 742 -1.21 -9.27 13.05
N TYR A 743 -0.33 -10.16 13.49
CA TYR A 743 -0.41 -11.59 13.19
C TYR A 743 -0.77 -12.36 14.46
N ASN A 744 -1.88 -13.09 14.40
CA ASN A 744 -2.40 -13.85 15.52
C ASN A 744 -2.44 -15.35 15.19
N LYS A 745 -1.77 -16.14 16.04
CA LYS A 745 -1.68 -17.60 15.90
C LYS A 745 -2.70 -18.39 16.71
N GLY A 746 -3.41 -17.76 17.65
CA GLY A 746 -4.30 -18.45 18.58
C GLY A 746 -5.68 -17.81 18.70
N THR A 747 -6.52 -18.37 19.57
CA THR A 747 -7.89 -17.89 19.83
C THR A 747 -8.02 -17.10 21.14
N SER A 748 -6.89 -16.77 21.78
CA SER A 748 -6.87 -16.13 23.09
C SER A 748 -7.29 -14.66 23.00
N MET A 749 -8.48 -14.34 23.53
CA MET A 749 -8.96 -12.97 23.63
C MET A 749 -8.08 -12.11 24.56
N LYS A 750 -7.48 -12.72 25.59
CA LYS A 750 -6.50 -12.05 26.44
C LYS A 750 -5.27 -11.61 25.64
N TYR A 751 -4.76 -12.48 24.78
CA TYR A 751 -3.61 -12.15 23.94
C TYR A 751 -3.95 -10.99 22.98
N LEU A 752 -5.13 -11.02 22.35
CA LEU A 752 -5.60 -9.91 21.53
C LEU A 752 -5.70 -8.59 22.32
N ASN A 753 -6.27 -8.64 23.53
CA ASN A 753 -6.27 -7.47 24.41
C ASN A 753 -4.86 -6.94 24.67
N ASP A 754 -3.93 -7.83 25.05
CA ASP A 754 -2.58 -7.44 25.45
C ASP A 754 -1.79 -6.82 24.28
N ILE A 755 -1.96 -7.30 23.04
CA ILE A 755 -1.32 -6.71 21.85
C ILE A 755 -1.88 -5.30 21.53
N TYR A 756 -3.20 -5.10 21.59
CA TYR A 756 -3.82 -3.81 21.28
C TYR A 756 -3.58 -2.77 22.39
N MET A 757 -3.60 -3.20 23.65
CA MET A 757 -3.17 -2.37 24.78
C MET A 757 -1.70 -1.95 24.62
N SER A 758 -0.82 -2.86 24.22
CA SER A 758 0.59 -2.53 23.96
C SER A 758 0.76 -1.51 22.84
N CYS A 759 -0.02 -1.63 21.75
CA CYS A 759 -0.02 -0.64 20.66
C CYS A 759 -0.42 0.75 21.20
N TRP A 760 -1.51 0.81 21.94
CA TRP A 760 -1.98 2.06 22.56
C TRP A 760 -0.94 2.63 23.51
N GLU A 761 -0.45 1.85 24.47
CA GLU A 761 0.47 2.30 25.53
C GLU A 761 1.80 2.85 25.00
N LEU A 762 2.28 2.31 23.88
CA LEU A 762 3.51 2.72 23.20
C LEU A 762 3.31 3.90 22.24
N GLY A 763 2.10 4.46 22.15
CA GLY A 763 1.82 5.67 21.38
C GLY A 763 1.77 5.44 19.87
N LEU A 764 1.39 4.23 19.44
CA LEU A 764 1.04 4.00 18.04
C LEU A 764 -0.18 4.84 17.67
N LYS A 765 -0.24 5.28 16.42
CA LYS A 765 -1.37 6.02 15.86
C LYS A 765 -2.43 5.09 15.29
N THR A 766 -2.02 4.04 14.58
CA THR A 766 -2.95 3.10 13.93
C THR A 766 -2.48 1.66 14.01
N THR A 767 -3.43 0.76 13.79
CA THR A 767 -3.22 -0.64 13.41
C THR A 767 -4.02 -0.92 12.13
N TYR A 768 -3.65 -1.96 11.40
CA TYR A 768 -4.31 -2.32 10.14
C TYR A 768 -5.02 -3.68 10.27
N TYR A 769 -4.73 -4.67 9.40
CA TYR A 769 -5.37 -5.97 9.51
C TYR A 769 -4.91 -6.76 10.73
N LEU A 770 -5.86 -7.41 11.39
CA LEU A 770 -5.60 -8.61 12.19
C LEU A 770 -5.65 -9.84 11.27
N ARG A 771 -4.50 -10.47 11.07
CA ARG A 771 -4.37 -11.73 10.30
C ARG A 771 -4.44 -12.91 11.27
N ASN A 772 -5.44 -13.76 11.10
CA ASN A 772 -5.58 -15.01 11.87
C ASN A 772 -5.05 -16.20 11.07
N ARG A 773 -4.22 -17.04 11.71
CA ARG A 773 -3.59 -18.22 11.06
C ARG A 773 -4.62 -19.21 10.50
N ALA A 774 -5.72 -19.46 11.23
CA ALA A 774 -6.77 -20.38 10.81
C ALA A 774 -7.51 -19.89 9.55
N ALA A 775 -7.92 -18.63 9.51
CA ALA A 775 -8.58 -18.02 8.35
C ALA A 775 -7.66 -18.02 7.11
N SER A 776 -6.37 -17.73 7.32
CA SER A 776 -5.36 -17.70 6.24
C SER A 776 -5.06 -19.08 5.63
N LYS A 777 -5.46 -20.18 6.28
CA LYS A 777 -5.39 -21.54 5.71
C LYS A 777 -6.65 -21.89 4.90
N ILE A 778 -7.82 -21.40 5.32
CA ILE A 778 -9.12 -21.68 4.66
C ILE A 778 -9.27 -20.90 3.34
N GLU A 779 -8.81 -19.63 3.30
CA GLU A 779 -8.73 -18.85 2.05
C GLU A 779 -7.86 -19.53 0.98
N LYS A 780 -7.00 -20.47 1.38
CA LYS A 780 -6.09 -21.18 0.47
C LYS A 780 -6.64 -22.55 0.04
N SER A 781 -7.27 -23.30 0.93
CA SER A 781 -7.83 -24.62 0.61
C SER A 781 -8.96 -24.55 -0.42
N SER A 782 -9.70 -23.44 -0.46
CA SER A 782 -10.74 -23.18 -1.47
C SER A 782 -10.20 -22.97 -2.89
N ALA A 783 -8.89 -22.74 -3.06
CA ALA A 783 -8.24 -22.55 -4.36
C ALA A 783 -7.61 -23.83 -4.95
N GLU A 784 -7.50 -24.92 -4.19
CA GLU A 784 -6.76 -26.14 -4.61
C GLU A 784 -7.64 -27.38 -4.90
N GLU A 785 -8.95 -27.37 -4.68
CA GLU A 785 -9.76 -28.60 -4.85
C GLU A 785 -10.21 -28.85 -6.30
N GLY A 786 -9.35 -29.57 -7.02
CA GLY A 786 -9.77 -30.50 -8.06
C GLY A 786 -10.24 -31.82 -7.44
N LYS A 787 -11.56 -32.05 -7.43
CA LYS A 787 -12.27 -33.34 -7.30
C LYS A 787 -11.82 -34.28 -6.15
N GLU A 788 -12.40 -34.08 -4.97
CA GLU A 788 -12.89 -35.21 -4.16
C GLU A 788 -14.33 -34.91 -3.71
N GLU A 789 -15.23 -35.86 -3.96
CA GLU A 789 -16.65 -35.76 -3.58
C GLU A 789 -16.78 -35.83 -2.05
N GLN A 790 -16.86 -34.68 -1.40
CA GLN A 790 -17.65 -34.52 -0.17
C GLN A 790 -18.86 -33.65 -0.50
N GLU A 791 -20.05 -34.14 -0.15
CA GLU A 791 -21.32 -33.44 -0.40
C GLU A 791 -21.25 -31.99 0.13
N PRO A 792 -21.44 -30.97 -0.71
CA PRO A 792 -21.41 -29.59 -0.28
C PRO A 792 -22.66 -29.29 0.57
N SER A 793 -22.46 -28.77 1.78
CA SER A 793 -23.56 -28.12 2.51
C SER A 793 -23.83 -26.76 1.89
N ALA A 794 -24.87 -26.68 1.05
CA ALA A 794 -25.31 -25.41 0.48
C ALA A 794 -25.80 -24.48 1.60
N CYS A 795 -25.32 -23.22 1.60
CA CYS A 795 -25.70 -22.22 2.60
C CYS A 795 -27.00 -21.47 2.27
N SER A 796 -27.65 -21.76 1.12
CA SER A 796 -28.98 -21.24 0.78
C SER A 796 -29.93 -22.38 0.42
N ILE A 797 -31.15 -22.33 0.98
CA ILE A 797 -32.21 -23.32 0.73
C ILE A 797 -32.65 -23.28 -0.74
N GLU A 798 -32.58 -22.11 -1.38
CA GLU A 798 -32.98 -21.90 -2.77
C GLU A 798 -31.97 -22.46 -3.78
N ALA A 799 -30.66 -22.33 -3.54
CA ALA A 799 -29.64 -22.96 -4.40
C ALA A 799 -29.66 -24.49 -4.25
N MET A 800 -29.97 -24.98 -3.05
CA MET A 800 -30.18 -26.40 -2.77
C MET A 800 -31.40 -26.97 -3.52
N ALA A 801 -32.48 -26.20 -3.66
CA ALA A 801 -33.67 -26.61 -4.41
C ALA A 801 -33.45 -26.61 -5.93
N ASN A 802 -32.53 -25.77 -6.42
CA ASN A 802 -32.29 -25.57 -7.85
C ASN A 802 -31.04 -26.28 -8.40
N GLY A 803 -30.21 -26.90 -7.54
CA GLY A 803 -29.00 -27.63 -7.96
C GLY A 803 -27.86 -26.71 -8.43
N GLU A 804 -27.84 -25.46 -7.98
CA GLU A 804 -26.85 -24.45 -8.35
C GLU A 804 -25.83 -24.23 -7.21
N SER A 805 -24.60 -23.78 -7.54
CA SER A 805 -23.58 -23.38 -6.55
C SER A 805 -23.64 -21.87 -6.28
N CYS A 806 -23.55 -21.47 -5.00
CA CYS A 806 -23.54 -20.07 -4.57
C CYS A 806 -22.23 -19.35 -4.96
N GLU A 807 -22.31 -18.30 -5.78
CA GLU A 807 -21.14 -17.52 -6.27
C GLU A 807 -20.42 -16.74 -5.16
N SER A 808 -21.03 -16.52 -3.98
CA SER A 808 -20.41 -15.80 -2.86
C SER A 808 -19.26 -16.55 -2.17
N CYS A 809 -18.97 -17.78 -2.60
CA CYS A 809 -17.89 -18.63 -2.07
C CYS A 809 -16.74 -18.84 -3.08
N GLN A 810 -16.69 -18.07 -4.18
CA GLN A 810 -15.59 -18.07 -5.16
C GLN A 810 -14.63 -16.89 -4.98
#